data_AF-D8QKL9-F1
#
_entry.id   AF-D8QKL9-F1
#
_cell.length_a   1.000
_cell.length_b   1.000
_cell.length_c   1.000
_cell.angle_alpha   90.00
_cell.angle_beta   90.00
_cell.angle_gamma   90.00
#
_symmetry.space_group_name_H-M   'P 1'
#
loop_
_entity.id
_entity.type
_entity.pdbx_description
1 polymer ?
#
loop_
_entity_poly.entity_id
_entity_poly.type
_entity_poly.pdbx_seq_one_letter_code
_entity_poly.pdbx_strand_id
1 'polypeptide(L)'
;MATADLPDEILKEILSLVMSVPDEDFLHGNHGDDFFAGSPFARYGKVSTSTLLLVCKGWLRVGTPLLYHTVVLRSTAQAQALELALAQTPQLGKFVRRLRLEGGFGDHVRGACVKCPNIEELVLLFDYEARDSTAGIRKALKQMNIKHLVLTPSYRRNARSLSVANKNSVELNTAVHEMLVRCKTLNTVTIYPPRAFRYFSNWDRVEEGLGNALRLAPSLQKLNVPINLTWKLFCPNWLPLASYNPHLKVICFDRPKTEDWQKLEPELPNRLLSLVWFKCETSDGDDIMLRPCPLARAPRKVQPMIWRRILDYFYCVDEADFNPFSRKPPSYQSTSNKYRFKVATLSRDFYRIAVESMRSTFVIDGSPALRKFEKSIRQNPHEYDELECLVFRRLYPESAVVQLSDDIFADHDFPSLRRVCGSVVAPGRMSSASLKNLLRKRGRFLVEISGFRVMGSGVLPAASFADLVNIHTFYWHSSVKINTRQYVPPPECFRSLRALWYTGVNSFIKLLEACELPSLRVLWISKVGESTKPFFEKHGSKLEELKIMDVSSDTSDVLDLCPNLMLLRLQSVGEKTTLDCKTSHQKLVKIYIDDGTISREWDPFFLSISRDNLPMLREIIVDSFDYPKTEQDIRKNAWVERAEALLEDGIRLIDRRGLHWVPRLELVTRLRR
;
A
#
# COMPACT_ATOMS: atom_id res chain seq x y z
N MET A 1 15.34 28.87 -26.57
CA MET A 1 13.88 29.03 -26.49
C MET A 1 13.58 29.84 -25.26
N ALA A 2 13.09 31.07 -25.42
CA ALA A 2 12.61 31.87 -24.30
C ALA A 2 11.39 31.15 -23.73
N THR A 3 11.53 30.54 -22.55
CA THR A 3 10.37 30.10 -21.77
C THR A 3 9.51 31.33 -21.57
N ALA A 4 8.29 31.33 -22.10
CA ALA A 4 7.32 32.37 -21.81
C ALA A 4 7.27 32.53 -20.29
N ASP A 5 7.65 33.70 -19.78
CA ASP A 5 7.69 33.98 -18.35
C ASP A 5 6.26 33.89 -17.82
N LEU A 6 5.96 32.78 -17.13
CA LEU A 6 4.71 32.67 -16.38
C LEU A 6 4.72 33.73 -15.28
N PRO A 7 3.63 34.50 -15.09
CA PRO A 7 3.49 35.39 -13.95
C PRO A 7 3.71 34.65 -12.64
N ASP A 8 4.31 35.33 -11.65
CA ASP A 8 4.64 34.75 -10.35
C ASP A 8 3.40 34.19 -9.63
N GLU A 9 2.21 34.76 -9.89
CA GLU A 9 0.93 34.31 -9.33
C GLU A 9 0.53 32.92 -9.85
N ILE A 10 0.63 32.71 -11.17
CA ILE A 10 0.32 31.42 -11.80
C ILE A 10 1.35 30.38 -11.34
N LEU A 11 2.61 30.78 -11.28
CA LEU A 11 3.66 29.91 -10.79
C LEU A 11 3.45 29.52 -9.32
N LYS A 12 3.02 30.47 -8.49
CA LYS A 12 2.68 30.23 -7.08
C LYS A 12 1.52 29.25 -6.95
N GLU A 13 0.46 29.40 -7.75
CA GLU A 13 -0.68 28.47 -7.74
C GLU A 13 -0.24 27.05 -8.12
N ILE A 14 0.51 26.89 -9.22
CA ILE A 14 1.05 25.60 -9.66
C ILE A 14 1.92 24.97 -8.56
N LEU A 15 2.87 25.74 -8.03
CA LEU A 15 3.79 25.25 -7.00
C LEU A 15 3.08 24.92 -5.70
N SER A 16 2.04 25.67 -5.33
CA SER A 16 1.29 25.42 -4.10
C SER A 16 0.58 24.06 -4.12
N LEU A 17 0.12 23.58 -5.28
CA LEU A 17 -0.52 22.27 -5.40
C LEU A 17 0.44 21.11 -5.10
N VAL A 18 1.74 21.31 -5.29
CA VAL A 18 2.75 20.25 -5.18
C VAL A 18 3.61 20.39 -3.91
N MET A 19 3.91 21.62 -3.51
CA MET A 19 4.79 21.91 -2.36
C MET A 19 4.04 22.07 -1.04
N SER A 20 2.74 22.39 -1.07
CA SER A 20 1.98 22.52 0.17
C SER A 20 1.75 21.16 0.81
N VAL A 21 1.95 21.11 2.12
CA VAL A 21 1.61 19.94 2.92
C VAL A 21 0.14 20.06 3.32
N PRO A 22 -0.74 19.11 2.95
CA PRO A 22 -2.13 19.11 3.38
C PRO A 22 -2.23 19.13 4.92
N ASP A 23 -3.22 19.83 5.45
CA ASP A 23 -3.44 19.89 6.90
C ASP A 23 -3.65 18.51 7.50
N GLU A 24 -4.34 17.62 6.79
CA GLU A 24 -4.56 16.23 7.22
C GLU A 24 -3.26 15.44 7.38
N ASP A 25 -2.28 15.68 6.51
CA ASP A 25 -0.95 15.06 6.58
C ASP A 25 -0.09 15.72 7.67
N PHE A 26 -0.09 17.06 7.76
CA PHE A 26 0.70 17.79 8.75
C PHE A 26 0.21 17.56 10.18
N LEU A 27 -1.11 17.53 10.36
CA LEU A 27 -1.77 17.24 11.63
C LEU A 27 -1.95 15.75 11.85
N HIS A 28 -1.60 14.90 10.88
CA HIS A 28 -1.80 13.46 11.01
C HIS A 28 -1.29 13.00 12.37
N GLY A 29 -2.19 12.45 13.17
CA GLY A 29 -1.88 11.58 14.29
C GLY A 29 -2.65 10.31 14.02
N ASN A 30 -2.08 9.17 14.40
CA ASN A 30 -2.60 7.84 14.08
C ASN A 30 -4.09 7.68 14.48
N HIS A 31 -4.98 8.05 13.57
CA HIS A 31 -6.42 7.98 13.74
C HIS A 31 -6.94 6.76 13.02
N GLY A 32 -7.78 5.99 13.70
CA GLY A 32 -8.40 4.83 13.09
C GLY A 32 -7.62 3.53 13.26
N ASP A 33 -8.11 2.50 12.57
CA ASP A 33 -7.56 1.14 12.60
C ASP A 33 -6.20 1.03 11.88
N ASP A 34 -5.78 2.12 11.23
CA ASP A 34 -4.49 2.31 10.58
C ASP A 34 -3.37 2.69 11.58
N PHE A 35 -3.36 2.11 12.78
CA PHE A 35 -2.28 2.32 13.77
C PHE A 35 -0.89 1.92 13.23
N PHE A 36 -0.87 1.11 12.16
CA PHE A 36 0.33 0.68 11.44
C PHE A 36 0.74 1.63 10.29
N ALA A 37 -0.07 2.65 9.98
CA ALA A 37 0.28 3.68 9.00
C ALA A 37 1.30 4.63 9.63
N GLY A 38 2.59 4.28 9.57
CA GLY A 38 3.66 5.20 9.99
C GLY A 38 3.55 6.55 9.27
N SER A 39 4.14 7.60 9.86
CA SER A 39 4.06 9.01 9.40
C SER A 39 3.90 9.19 7.88
N PRO A 40 2.97 10.05 7.40
CA PRO A 40 2.77 10.31 5.97
C PRO A 40 4.03 10.86 5.30
N PHE A 41 4.90 11.52 6.08
CA PHE A 41 6.21 12.04 5.68
C PHE A 41 7.32 10.99 5.64
N ALA A 42 6.98 9.73 5.94
CA ALA A 42 7.89 8.60 5.90
C ALA A 42 7.81 7.78 4.61
N ARG A 43 7.19 8.33 3.57
CA ARG A 43 7.17 7.75 2.23
C ARG A 43 8.44 8.18 1.50
N TYR A 44 9.39 7.27 1.33
CA TYR A 44 10.53 7.50 0.44
C TYR A 44 10.08 7.36 -1.03
N GLY A 45 10.97 7.64 -2.00
CA GLY A 45 10.72 7.35 -3.42
C GLY A 45 9.89 8.36 -4.21
N LYS A 46 9.25 9.34 -3.55
CA LYS A 46 8.78 10.53 -4.25
C LYS A 46 9.97 11.44 -4.55
N VAL A 47 10.06 11.95 -5.77
CA VAL A 47 11.02 12.99 -6.13
C VAL A 47 10.86 14.16 -5.14
N SER A 48 11.98 14.62 -4.56
CA SER A 48 11.95 15.74 -3.62
C SER A 48 11.32 16.95 -4.30
N THR A 49 10.33 17.58 -3.66
CA THR A 49 9.69 18.79 -4.19
C THR A 49 10.69 19.93 -4.39
N SER A 50 11.83 19.91 -3.68
CA SER A 50 12.92 20.87 -3.88
C SER A 50 13.56 20.80 -5.29
N THR A 51 13.44 19.68 -6.01
CA THR A 51 13.94 19.57 -7.39
C THR A 51 13.22 20.52 -8.35
N LEU A 52 11.96 20.87 -8.05
CA LEU A 52 11.20 21.85 -8.83
C LEU A 52 11.84 23.25 -8.77
N LEU A 53 12.58 23.56 -7.70
CA LEU A 53 13.30 24.84 -7.58
C LEU A 53 14.52 24.93 -8.52
N LEU A 54 14.94 23.81 -9.12
CA LEU A 54 16.07 23.77 -10.05
C LEU A 54 15.65 24.03 -11.51
N VAL A 55 14.35 24.20 -11.78
CA VAL A 55 13.83 24.43 -13.14
C VAL A 55 14.32 25.77 -13.71
N CYS A 56 14.09 26.87 -12.99
CA CYS A 56 14.61 28.19 -13.34
C CYS A 56 14.63 29.14 -12.12
N LYS A 57 15.22 30.33 -12.28
CA LYS A 57 15.30 31.35 -11.22
C LYS A 57 13.93 31.82 -10.70
N GLY A 58 12.92 31.88 -11.56
CA GLY A 58 11.55 32.21 -11.16
C GLY A 58 10.94 31.16 -10.23
N TRP A 59 11.08 29.88 -10.59
CA TRP A 59 10.65 28.75 -9.74
C TRP A 59 11.39 28.72 -8.41
N LEU A 60 12.70 28.97 -8.41
CA LEU A 60 13.47 29.12 -7.18
C LEU A 60 12.92 30.26 -6.30
N ARG A 61 12.73 31.46 -6.87
CA ARG A 61 12.25 32.65 -6.15
C ARG A 61 10.85 32.43 -5.56
N VAL A 62 9.89 31.96 -6.37
CA VAL A 62 8.49 31.79 -5.97
C VAL A 62 8.28 30.56 -5.08
N GLY A 63 9.01 29.48 -5.36
CA GLY A 63 8.88 28.21 -4.63
C GLY A 63 9.62 28.16 -3.30
N THR A 64 10.69 28.95 -3.11
CA THR A 64 11.46 28.93 -1.85
C THR A 64 10.59 29.23 -0.62
N PRO A 65 9.76 30.30 -0.60
CA PRO A 65 8.85 30.53 0.52
C PRO A 65 7.86 29.39 0.76
N LEU A 66 7.35 28.75 -0.30
CA LEU A 66 6.42 27.62 -0.21
C LEU A 66 7.10 26.37 0.36
N LEU A 67 8.32 26.08 -0.07
CA LEU A 67 9.10 24.94 0.42
C LEU A 67 9.43 25.06 1.91
N TYR A 68 9.80 26.26 2.36
CA TYR A 68 10.13 26.50 3.78
C TYR A 68 8.92 26.77 4.67
N HIS A 69 7.72 26.99 4.09
CA HIS A 69 6.51 27.27 4.85
C HIS A 69 6.22 26.20 5.93
N THR A 70 6.39 24.93 5.55
CA THR A 70 6.13 23.77 6.42
C THR A 70 7.38 22.90 6.51
N VAL A 71 7.98 22.88 7.69
CA VAL A 71 9.19 22.10 7.98
C VAL A 71 8.83 20.88 8.81
N VAL A 72 9.23 19.70 8.33
CA VAL A 72 9.08 18.43 9.05
C VAL A 72 10.46 17.84 9.32
N LEU A 73 10.84 17.76 10.60
CA LEU A 73 12.13 17.19 11.03
C LEU A 73 11.92 15.78 11.58
N ARG A 74 12.64 14.81 11.03
CA ARG A 74 12.53 13.38 11.34
C ARG A 74 13.87 12.73 11.69
N SER A 75 14.96 13.50 11.64
CA SER A 75 16.31 13.04 11.97
C SER A 75 17.21 14.19 12.43
N THR A 76 18.27 13.85 13.15
CA THR A 76 19.31 14.81 13.58
C THR A 76 19.99 15.49 12.40
N ALA A 77 20.29 14.73 11.34
CA ALA A 77 20.87 15.25 10.11
C ALA A 77 19.98 16.34 9.46
N GLN A 78 18.66 16.13 9.43
CA GLN A 78 17.74 17.15 8.91
C GLN A 78 17.70 18.40 9.79
N ALA A 79 17.71 18.24 11.11
CA ALA A 79 17.74 19.37 12.04
C ALA A 79 19.04 20.19 11.90
N GLN A 80 20.18 19.51 11.79
CA GLN A 80 21.48 20.13 11.56
C GLN A 80 21.55 20.82 10.19
N ALA A 81 21.10 20.16 9.13
CA ALA A 81 21.08 20.73 7.78
C ALA A 81 20.21 22.00 7.72
N LEU A 82 19.05 21.98 8.37
CA LEU A 82 18.19 23.16 8.49
C LEU A 82 18.90 24.27 9.29
N GLU A 83 19.49 23.95 10.43
CA GLU A 83 20.21 24.94 11.23
C GLU A 83 21.33 25.63 10.44
N LEU A 84 22.12 24.86 9.67
CA LEU A 84 23.19 25.35 8.82
C LEU A 84 22.65 26.23 7.68
N ALA A 85 21.60 25.77 6.99
CA ALA A 85 20.96 26.55 5.92
C ALA A 85 20.42 27.89 6.44
N LEU A 86 19.80 27.89 7.63
CA LEU A 86 19.31 29.10 8.28
C LEU A 86 20.43 30.00 8.80
N ALA A 87 21.57 29.44 9.20
CA ALA A 87 22.74 30.21 9.58
C ALA A 87 23.37 30.92 8.37
N GLN A 88 23.43 30.25 7.23
CA GLN A 88 23.96 30.81 5.98
C GLN A 88 22.99 31.81 5.35
N THR A 89 21.69 31.53 5.38
CA THR A 89 20.65 32.39 4.79
C THR A 89 19.52 32.64 5.79
N PRO A 90 19.68 33.60 6.73
CA PRO A 90 18.70 33.85 7.78
C PRO A 90 17.29 34.22 7.29
N GLN A 91 17.17 34.76 6.07
CA GLN A 91 15.86 35.12 5.48
C GLN A 91 14.95 33.89 5.31
N LEU A 92 15.51 32.70 5.12
CA LEU A 92 14.73 31.46 4.98
C LEU A 92 13.90 31.16 6.24
N GLY A 93 14.41 31.51 7.41
CA GLY A 93 13.72 31.30 8.68
C GLY A 93 12.45 32.14 8.83
N LYS A 94 12.34 33.25 8.10
CA LYS A 94 11.13 34.08 8.08
C LYS A 94 9.96 33.43 7.34
N PHE A 95 10.25 32.47 6.45
CA PHE A 95 9.22 31.74 5.71
C PHE A 95 8.63 30.58 6.51
N VAL A 96 9.33 30.06 7.53
CA VAL A 96 8.86 28.93 8.33
C VAL A 96 7.68 29.34 9.20
N ARG A 97 6.49 28.79 8.90
CA ARG A 97 5.24 29.02 9.66
C ARG A 97 4.81 27.81 10.46
N ARG A 98 5.07 26.60 9.94
CA ARG A 98 4.67 25.34 10.55
C ARG A 98 5.90 24.46 10.78
N LEU A 99 6.08 23.99 12.01
CA LEU A 99 7.17 23.09 12.38
C LEU A 99 6.62 21.81 12.99
N ARG A 100 7.04 20.67 12.46
CA ARG A 100 6.71 19.34 13.01
C ARG A 100 7.98 18.59 13.38
N LEU A 101 8.03 18.10 14.61
CA LEU A 101 9.18 17.36 15.15
C LEU A 101 8.77 15.90 15.41
N GLU A 102 9.39 14.96 14.68
CA GLU A 102 9.17 13.51 14.85
C GLU A 102 10.36 12.82 15.55
N GLY A 103 10.92 13.48 16.56
CA GLY A 103 12.05 13.00 17.36
C GLY A 103 12.78 14.12 18.10
N GLY A 104 13.64 13.75 19.06
CA GLY A 104 14.40 14.69 19.87
C GLY A 104 15.80 14.90 19.29
N PHE A 105 15.97 15.93 18.46
CA PHE A 105 17.19 16.17 17.69
C PHE A 105 18.21 17.10 18.39
N GLY A 106 18.18 17.15 19.72
CA GLY A 106 19.16 17.88 20.52
C GLY A 106 19.19 19.39 20.25
N ASP A 107 20.36 20.01 20.42
CA ASP A 107 20.53 21.45 20.33
C ASP A 107 20.34 22.02 18.91
N HIS A 108 20.40 21.20 17.84
CA HIS A 108 20.12 21.65 16.48
C HIS A 108 18.70 22.20 16.30
N VAL A 109 17.72 21.59 16.98
CA VAL A 109 16.34 22.10 16.99
C VAL A 109 16.29 23.50 17.59
N ARG A 110 17.03 23.74 18.69
CA ARG A 110 17.11 25.08 19.29
C ARG A 110 17.71 26.07 18.30
N GLY A 111 18.83 25.70 17.68
CA GLY A 111 19.52 26.54 16.72
C GLY A 111 18.68 26.90 15.49
N ALA A 112 17.81 25.99 15.05
CA ALA A 112 16.82 26.25 14.00
C ALA A 112 15.66 27.13 14.49
N CYS A 113 15.02 26.79 15.62
CA CYS A 113 13.87 27.54 16.14
C CYS A 113 14.19 29.01 16.46
N VAL A 114 15.38 29.30 17.00
CA VAL A 114 15.82 30.69 17.27
C VAL A 114 15.89 31.53 15.98
N LYS A 115 16.18 30.90 14.83
CA LYS A 115 16.25 31.56 13.53
C LYS A 115 14.91 31.60 12.79
N CYS A 116 13.85 30.98 13.35
CA CYS A 116 12.51 30.92 12.77
C CYS A 116 11.49 31.67 13.65
N PRO A 117 11.51 33.02 13.66
CA PRO A 117 10.68 33.81 14.58
C PRO A 117 9.17 33.73 14.29
N ASN A 118 8.80 33.23 13.10
CA ASN A 118 7.45 33.24 12.57
C ASN A 118 6.73 31.88 12.69
N ILE A 119 7.23 30.95 13.51
CA ILE A 119 6.54 29.67 13.73
C ILE A 119 5.22 29.94 14.44
N GLU A 120 4.12 29.66 13.77
CA GLU A 120 2.76 29.83 14.26
C GLU A 120 2.16 28.51 14.74
N GLU A 121 2.57 27.39 14.14
CA GLU A 121 2.07 26.06 14.42
C GLU A 121 3.20 25.08 14.71
N LEU A 122 3.09 24.36 15.82
CA LEU A 122 4.08 23.39 16.29
C LEU A 122 3.42 22.03 16.53
N VAL A 123 3.95 20.98 15.90
CA VAL A 123 3.57 19.58 16.16
C VAL A 123 4.69 18.89 16.92
N LEU A 124 4.36 18.32 18.09
CA LEU A 124 5.26 17.54 18.95
C LEU A 124 4.71 16.14 19.20
N LEU A 125 5.63 15.18 19.37
CA LEU A 125 5.27 13.85 19.85
C LEU A 125 5.07 13.84 21.38
N PHE A 126 4.21 12.98 21.91
CA PHE A 126 4.04 12.77 23.37
C PHE A 126 5.19 11.98 23.98
N ASP A 127 5.75 11.06 23.21
CA ASP A 127 6.77 10.14 23.64
C ASP A 127 7.97 10.19 22.71
N TYR A 128 9.13 10.37 23.32
CA TYR A 128 10.43 10.29 22.67
C TYR A 128 11.14 9.02 23.13
N GLU A 129 12.12 8.56 22.37
CA GLU A 129 12.97 7.46 22.82
C GLU A 129 13.95 7.93 23.91
N ALA A 130 14.44 7.02 24.75
CA ALA A 130 15.35 7.38 25.84
C ALA A 130 16.69 7.99 25.35
N ARG A 131 17.04 7.76 24.08
CA ARG A 131 18.25 8.28 23.44
C ARG A 131 18.04 9.61 22.72
N ASP A 132 16.79 9.97 22.44
CA ASP A 132 16.45 11.26 21.84
C ASP A 132 16.74 12.38 22.84
N SER A 133 17.44 13.43 22.41
CA SER A 133 17.70 14.58 23.28
C SER A 133 16.60 15.63 23.09
N THR A 134 15.77 15.82 24.12
CA THR A 134 14.74 16.87 24.14
C THR A 134 15.27 18.21 24.67
N ALA A 135 16.56 18.30 25.04
CA ALA A 135 17.13 19.49 25.66
C ALA A 135 17.00 20.75 24.78
N GLY A 136 17.24 20.63 23.47
CA GLY A 136 17.16 21.77 22.56
C GLY A 136 15.73 22.29 22.39
N ILE A 137 14.75 21.41 22.16
CA ILE A 137 13.35 21.82 22.03
C ILE A 137 12.81 22.41 23.34
N ARG A 138 13.18 21.87 24.51
CA ARG A 138 12.80 22.48 25.80
C ARG A 138 13.30 23.91 25.95
N LYS A 139 14.54 24.18 25.53
CA LYS A 139 15.10 25.55 25.51
C LYS A 139 14.38 26.43 24.48
N ALA A 140 14.03 25.90 23.30
CA ALA A 140 13.32 26.63 22.26
C ALA A 140 11.90 27.01 22.69
N LEU A 141 11.15 26.10 23.32
CA LEU A 141 9.81 26.35 23.83
C LEU A 141 9.77 27.56 24.79
N LYS A 142 10.87 27.84 25.50
CA LYS A 142 10.98 29.03 26.36
C LYS A 142 11.02 30.36 25.61
N GLN A 143 11.18 30.37 24.29
CA GLN A 143 11.31 31.59 23.49
C GLN A 143 10.26 31.68 22.38
N MET A 144 9.59 30.56 22.06
CA MET A 144 8.59 30.51 20.99
C MET A 144 7.28 31.19 21.38
N ASN A 145 6.64 31.77 20.37
CA ASN A 145 5.34 32.43 20.47
C ASN A 145 4.41 31.85 19.40
N ILE A 146 3.83 30.68 19.69
CA ILE A 146 3.02 29.91 18.76
C ILE A 146 1.52 30.15 18.97
N LYS A 147 0.74 30.10 17.90
CA LYS A 147 -0.73 30.22 17.92
C LYS A 147 -1.42 28.88 18.09
N HIS A 148 -0.81 27.81 17.57
CA HIS A 148 -1.39 26.47 17.54
C HIS A 148 -0.34 25.42 17.94
N LEU A 149 -0.67 24.63 18.96
CA LEU A 149 0.12 23.47 19.39
C LEU A 149 -0.64 22.18 19.07
N VAL A 150 0.06 21.20 18.52
CA VAL A 150 -0.45 19.86 18.23
C VAL A 150 0.40 18.84 18.97
N LEU A 151 -0.23 18.01 19.78
CA LEU A 151 0.41 16.91 20.51
C LEU A 151 -0.10 15.58 19.96
N THR A 152 0.81 14.72 19.50
CA THR A 152 0.47 13.46 18.82
C THR A 152 1.30 12.29 19.34
N PRO A 153 0.78 11.05 19.40
CA PRO A 153 1.59 9.90 19.83
C PRO A 153 2.68 9.60 18.80
N SER A 154 3.79 9.02 19.24
CA SER A 154 4.85 8.59 18.32
C SER A 154 4.38 7.44 17.42
N TYR A 155 4.81 7.49 16.16
CA TYR A 155 4.61 6.41 15.19
C TYR A 155 5.47 5.18 15.44
N ARG A 156 6.42 5.26 16.37
CA ARG A 156 7.53 4.31 16.47
C ARG A 156 7.25 3.13 17.39
N ARG A 157 6.29 3.26 18.32
CA ARG A 157 6.02 2.21 19.29
C ARG A 157 4.89 1.29 18.84
N ASN A 158 5.25 0.03 18.60
CA ASN A 158 4.31 -1.07 18.77
C ASN A 158 3.68 -0.92 20.16
N ALA A 159 2.36 -1.03 20.24
CA ALA A 159 1.57 -0.78 21.46
C ALA A 159 2.07 -1.55 22.72
N ARG A 160 2.90 -2.59 22.53
CA ARG A 160 3.50 -3.42 23.59
C ARG A 160 4.70 -2.80 24.32
N SER A 161 5.37 -1.77 23.79
CA SER A 161 6.61 -1.20 24.38
C SER A 161 6.43 0.20 25.02
N LEU A 162 5.20 0.64 25.24
CA LEU A 162 4.88 1.96 25.80
C LEU A 162 5.16 2.10 27.31
N SER A 163 5.80 1.11 27.95
CA SER A 163 5.76 0.97 29.42
C SER A 163 6.67 1.86 30.25
N VAL A 164 7.48 2.78 29.70
CA VAL A 164 8.27 3.70 30.56
C VAL A 164 8.27 5.11 29.99
N ALA A 165 7.61 6.03 30.72
CA ALA A 165 7.87 7.46 30.61
C ALA A 165 9.36 7.66 30.94
N ASN A 166 10.18 7.82 29.91
CA ASN A 166 11.59 8.12 30.13
C ASN A 166 11.74 9.57 30.58
N LYS A 167 12.89 9.87 31.20
CA LYS A 167 13.24 11.20 31.68
C LYS A 167 13.04 12.29 30.61
N ASN A 168 13.38 12.03 29.36
CA ASN A 168 13.27 13.02 28.28
C ASN A 168 11.82 13.37 27.94
N SER A 169 10.93 12.37 27.91
CA SER A 169 9.48 12.58 27.73
C SER A 169 8.89 13.35 28.90
N VAL A 170 9.24 12.99 30.15
CA VAL A 170 8.75 13.71 31.34
C VAL A 170 9.19 15.17 31.30
N GLU A 171 10.49 15.41 31.11
CA GLU A 171 11.05 16.76 31.08
C GLU A 171 10.49 17.62 29.93
N LEU A 172 10.20 17.01 28.78
CA LEU A 172 9.57 17.73 27.68
C LEU A 172 8.12 18.07 27.99
N ASN A 173 7.34 17.14 28.54
CA ASN A 173 5.97 17.41 28.95
C ASN A 173 5.94 18.55 29.98
N THR A 174 6.85 18.56 30.95
CA THR A 174 7.02 19.71 31.86
C THR A 174 7.26 21.02 31.12
N ALA A 175 8.17 21.05 30.14
CA ALA A 175 8.42 22.26 29.35
C ALA A 175 7.23 22.68 28.48
N VAL A 176 6.44 21.72 27.97
CA VAL A 176 5.19 22.00 27.27
C VAL A 176 4.17 22.61 28.22
N HIS A 177 4.02 22.07 29.43
CA HIS A 177 3.13 22.62 30.46
C HIS A 177 3.51 24.06 30.82
N GLU A 178 4.81 24.32 31.06
CA GLU A 178 5.32 25.68 31.29
C GLU A 178 5.00 26.62 30.12
N MET A 179 5.16 26.14 28.87
CA MET A 179 4.86 26.92 27.68
C MET A 179 3.36 27.24 27.56
N LEU A 180 2.47 26.27 27.84
CA LEU A 180 1.01 26.45 27.81
C LEU A 180 0.56 27.58 28.75
N VAL A 181 1.10 27.60 29.98
CA VAL A 181 0.76 28.60 31.01
C VAL A 181 1.26 30.00 30.65
N ARG A 182 2.39 30.10 29.95
CA ARG A 182 3.03 31.38 29.62
C ARG A 182 2.58 31.97 28.28
N CYS A 183 2.28 31.14 27.28
CA CYS A 183 2.09 31.60 25.91
C CYS A 183 0.77 32.36 25.74
N LYS A 184 0.88 33.68 25.53
CA LYS A 184 -0.28 34.58 25.33
C LYS A 184 -0.86 34.57 23.92
N THR A 185 -0.18 33.95 22.96
CA THR A 185 -0.68 33.86 21.57
C THR A 185 -1.29 32.50 21.25
N LEU A 186 -1.07 31.50 22.11
CA LEU A 186 -1.58 30.14 21.92
C LEU A 186 -3.09 30.13 22.11
N ASN A 187 -3.83 30.07 21.01
CA ASN A 187 -5.29 30.08 21.00
C ASN A 187 -5.89 28.71 20.69
N THR A 188 -5.12 27.81 20.07
CA THR A 188 -5.59 26.49 19.66
C THR A 188 -4.62 25.42 20.16
N VAL A 189 -5.16 24.39 20.79
CA VAL A 189 -4.43 23.17 21.12
C VAL A 189 -5.14 22.00 20.46
N THR A 190 -4.40 21.09 19.83
CA THR A 190 -4.92 19.83 19.30
C THR A 190 -4.20 18.68 19.98
N ILE A 191 -4.96 17.77 20.58
CA ILE A 191 -4.42 16.61 21.28
C ILE A 191 -4.96 15.36 20.61
N TYR A 192 -4.05 14.54 20.09
CA TYR A 192 -4.34 13.20 19.59
C TYR A 192 -4.04 12.23 20.72
N PRO A 193 -5.05 11.77 21.47
CA PRO A 193 -4.83 10.83 22.55
C PRO A 193 -4.42 9.44 22.01
N PRO A 194 -3.37 8.77 22.54
CA PRO A 194 -3.08 7.37 22.19
C PRO A 194 -4.26 6.42 22.49
N ARG A 195 -4.72 5.65 21.51
CA ARG A 195 -5.86 4.68 21.65
C ARG A 195 -5.75 3.71 22.85
N ALA A 196 -4.53 3.44 23.33
CA ALA A 196 -4.27 2.46 24.38
C ALA A 196 -4.18 3.06 25.80
N PHE A 197 -4.75 4.24 26.07
CA PHE A 197 -4.81 4.85 27.42
C PHE A 197 -5.16 3.87 28.54
N ARG A 198 -6.02 2.88 28.27
CA ARG A 198 -6.50 1.92 29.26
C ARG A 198 -5.40 1.04 29.89
N TYR A 199 -4.22 0.92 29.28
CA TYR A 199 -3.18 0.01 29.73
C TYR A 199 -1.95 0.70 30.36
N PHE A 200 -1.95 2.03 30.49
CA PHE A 200 -0.75 2.77 30.90
C PHE A 200 -0.97 3.59 32.17
N SER A 201 -0.80 2.96 33.33
CA SER A 201 -0.84 3.61 34.66
C SER A 201 0.18 4.76 34.84
N ASN A 202 1.19 4.86 33.98
CA ASN A 202 2.21 5.90 34.08
C ASN A 202 1.83 7.23 33.40
N TRP A 203 0.69 7.29 32.68
CA TRP A 203 0.25 8.52 32.03
C TRP A 203 -0.45 9.50 32.98
N ASP A 204 -0.98 9.03 34.12
CA ASP A 204 -1.75 9.84 35.07
C ASP A 204 -1.04 11.15 35.47
N ARG A 205 0.29 11.10 35.69
CA ARG A 205 1.08 12.29 36.04
C ARG A 205 1.22 13.28 34.88
N VAL A 206 1.31 12.79 33.65
CA VAL A 206 1.36 13.64 32.45
C VAL A 206 -0.02 14.24 32.21
N GLU A 207 -1.09 13.47 32.39
CA GLU A 207 -2.47 13.94 32.25
C GLU A 207 -2.81 15.04 33.24
N GLU A 208 -2.53 14.85 34.53
CA GLU A 208 -2.85 15.86 35.55
C GLU A 208 -2.10 17.17 35.29
N GLY A 209 -0.80 17.08 34.97
CA GLY A 209 0.01 18.25 34.62
C GLY A 209 -0.52 18.96 33.37
N LEU A 210 -0.92 18.20 32.35
CA LEU A 210 -1.46 18.74 31.10
C LEU A 210 -2.82 19.40 31.32
N GLY A 211 -3.73 18.76 32.06
CA GLY A 211 -5.05 19.31 32.39
C GLY A 211 -4.93 20.62 33.17
N ASN A 212 -4.02 20.68 34.15
CA ASN A 212 -3.74 21.90 34.90
C ASN A 212 -3.13 23.00 34.01
N ALA A 213 -2.18 22.66 33.15
CA ALA A 213 -1.57 23.62 32.24
C ALA A 213 -2.57 24.17 31.22
N LEU A 214 -3.43 23.32 30.67
CA LEU A 214 -4.52 23.73 29.79
C LEU A 214 -5.53 24.62 30.51
N ARG A 215 -5.90 24.30 31.76
CA ARG A 215 -6.78 25.13 32.60
C ARG A 215 -6.22 26.55 32.79
N LEU A 216 -4.91 26.66 32.97
CA LEU A 216 -4.20 27.92 33.24
C LEU A 216 -3.73 28.66 31.98
N ALA A 217 -3.95 28.11 30.78
CA ALA A 217 -3.49 28.74 29.54
C ALA A 217 -4.24 30.06 29.28
N PRO A 218 -3.55 31.22 29.24
CA PRO A 218 -4.19 32.55 29.35
C PRO A 218 -4.94 32.99 28.08
N SER A 219 -4.82 32.26 26.98
CA SER A 219 -5.38 32.66 25.69
C SER A 219 -5.98 31.51 24.89
N LEU A 220 -6.07 30.32 25.49
CA LEU A 220 -6.61 29.12 24.85
C LEU A 220 -8.11 29.29 24.60
N GLN A 221 -8.52 29.32 23.34
CA GLN A 221 -9.92 29.47 22.93
C GLN A 221 -10.51 28.18 22.36
N LYS A 222 -9.68 27.36 21.71
CA LYS A 222 -10.10 26.15 21.00
C LYS A 222 -9.25 24.95 21.39
N LEU A 223 -9.90 23.86 21.74
CA LEU A 223 -9.27 22.58 22.01
C LEU A 223 -9.82 21.54 21.04
N ASN A 224 -8.99 21.02 20.15
CA ASN A 224 -9.36 19.94 19.23
C ASN A 224 -8.94 18.59 19.83
N VAL A 225 -9.88 17.66 19.93
CA VAL A 225 -9.65 16.29 20.37
C VAL A 225 -10.24 15.38 19.29
N PRO A 226 -9.51 15.18 18.17
CA PRO A 226 -10.01 14.43 17.02
C PRO A 226 -10.06 12.93 17.35
N ILE A 227 -10.97 12.52 18.21
CA ILE A 227 -11.23 11.12 18.53
C ILE A 227 -12.66 10.78 18.23
N ASN A 228 -12.86 9.57 17.71
CA ASN A 228 -14.15 8.93 17.80
C ASN A 228 -14.34 8.52 19.26
N LEU A 229 -15.17 9.26 20.00
CA LEU A 229 -15.57 8.92 21.37
C LEU A 229 -16.40 7.63 21.34
N THR A 230 -15.74 6.48 21.25
CA THR A 230 -16.40 5.19 21.49
C THR A 230 -16.33 4.84 22.96
N TRP A 231 -17.40 4.28 23.52
CA TRP A 231 -17.56 3.94 24.96
C TRP A 231 -16.43 3.12 25.60
N LYS A 232 -15.55 2.51 24.80
CA LYS A 232 -14.36 1.80 25.28
C LYS A 232 -13.20 2.74 25.67
N LEU A 233 -13.30 4.04 25.37
CA LEU A 233 -12.34 5.09 25.70
C LEU A 233 -12.99 6.03 26.72
N PHE A 234 -12.54 5.96 27.98
CA PHE A 234 -12.90 6.95 29.00
C PHE A 234 -12.56 8.36 28.52
N CYS A 235 -13.35 9.36 28.94
CA CYS A 235 -12.96 10.76 28.86
C CYS A 235 -11.61 10.93 29.57
N PRO A 236 -10.53 11.40 28.89
CA PRO A 236 -9.23 11.54 29.52
C PRO A 236 -9.31 12.44 30.76
N ASN A 237 -8.62 12.12 31.86
CA ASN A 237 -8.76 12.85 33.14
C ASN A 237 -8.40 14.33 33.01
N TRP A 238 -7.54 14.68 32.06
CA TRP A 238 -7.13 16.05 31.77
C TRP A 238 -8.25 16.90 31.14
N LEU A 239 -9.23 16.27 30.48
CA LEU A 239 -10.24 16.98 29.69
C LEU A 239 -11.29 17.70 30.55
N PRO A 240 -11.86 17.08 31.62
CA PRO A 240 -12.64 17.82 32.61
C PRO A 240 -11.88 19.00 33.21
N LEU A 241 -10.60 18.81 33.58
CA LEU A 241 -9.76 19.90 34.12
C LEU A 241 -9.57 21.05 33.13
N ALA A 242 -9.31 20.74 31.85
CA ALA A 242 -9.15 21.73 30.80
C ALA A 242 -10.43 22.54 30.54
N SER A 243 -11.62 21.94 30.73
CA SER A 243 -12.91 22.62 30.53
C SER A 243 -13.15 23.82 31.47
N TYR A 244 -12.41 23.86 32.59
CA TYR A 244 -12.43 24.97 33.54
C TYR A 244 -11.55 26.15 33.13
N ASN A 245 -10.88 26.11 31.97
CA ASN A 245 -10.21 27.29 31.43
C ASN A 245 -11.26 28.38 31.13
N PRO A 246 -11.13 29.60 31.69
CA PRO A 246 -12.13 30.67 31.52
C PRO A 246 -12.16 31.24 30.10
N HIS A 247 -11.10 31.06 29.31
CA HIS A 247 -10.97 31.55 27.94
C HIS A 247 -11.40 30.51 26.89
N LEU A 248 -11.55 29.24 27.28
CA LEU A 248 -11.91 28.17 26.37
C LEU A 248 -13.37 28.33 25.94
N LYS A 249 -13.58 28.41 24.62
CA LYS A 249 -14.90 28.63 23.99
C LYS A 249 -15.46 27.36 23.38
N VAL A 250 -14.59 26.48 22.89
CA VAL A 250 -15.02 25.28 22.18
C VAL A 250 -14.03 24.13 22.33
N ILE A 251 -14.58 22.93 22.49
CA ILE A 251 -13.89 21.66 22.46
C ILE A 251 -14.43 20.88 21.26
N CYS A 252 -13.62 20.77 20.21
CA CYS A 252 -14.01 20.11 18.97
C CYS A 252 -13.68 18.62 19.01
N PHE A 253 -14.67 17.77 18.75
CA PHE A 253 -14.50 16.33 18.57
C PHE A 253 -14.84 15.89 17.14
N ASP A 254 -14.30 14.75 16.74
CA ASP A 254 -14.85 14.02 15.60
C ASP A 254 -16.18 13.39 16.01
N ARG A 255 -17.15 13.32 15.09
CA ARG A 255 -18.50 12.86 15.41
C ARG A 255 -18.45 11.38 15.88
N PRO A 256 -18.88 11.07 17.11
CA PRO A 256 -18.95 9.69 17.58
C PRO A 256 -20.09 8.94 16.91
N LYS A 257 -20.05 7.60 17.00
CA LYS A 257 -21.26 6.80 16.75
C LYS A 257 -22.34 7.20 17.76
N THR A 258 -23.57 7.40 17.30
CA THR A 258 -24.68 7.96 18.08
C THR A 258 -24.93 7.25 19.41
N GLU A 259 -24.79 5.92 19.44
CA GLU A 259 -25.00 5.11 20.65
C GLU A 259 -23.96 5.34 21.76
N ASP A 260 -22.73 5.73 21.39
CA ASP A 260 -21.63 5.88 22.35
C ASP A 260 -21.71 7.23 23.05
N TRP A 261 -22.10 8.28 22.31
CA TRP A 261 -22.32 9.60 22.88
C TRP A 261 -23.47 9.62 23.88
N GLN A 262 -24.60 8.95 23.57
CA GLN A 262 -25.76 8.88 24.46
C GLN A 262 -25.43 8.28 25.84
N LYS A 263 -24.41 7.42 25.92
CA LYS A 263 -23.94 6.83 27.18
C LYS A 263 -22.94 7.72 27.91
N LEU A 264 -22.07 8.41 27.17
CA LEU A 264 -21.02 9.25 27.74
C LEU A 264 -21.56 10.61 28.23
N GLU A 265 -22.49 11.20 27.48
CA GLU A 265 -23.04 12.54 27.74
C GLU A 265 -23.50 12.77 29.19
N PRO A 266 -24.25 11.84 29.82
CA PRO A 266 -24.70 12.02 31.21
C PRO A 266 -23.58 12.02 32.26
N GLU A 267 -22.40 11.47 31.94
CA GLU A 267 -21.26 11.38 32.86
C GLU A 267 -20.34 12.61 32.78
N LEU A 268 -20.50 13.47 31.77
CA LEU A 268 -19.62 14.61 31.56
C LEU A 268 -20.06 15.83 32.39
N PRO A 269 -19.13 16.62 32.93
CA PRO A 269 -19.48 17.87 33.62
C PRO A 269 -20.25 18.82 32.71
N ASN A 270 -21.27 19.51 33.25
CA ASN A 270 -22.09 20.50 32.51
C ASN A 270 -21.25 21.55 31.77
N ARG A 271 -20.14 21.98 32.36
CA ARG A 271 -19.21 22.92 31.72
C ARG A 271 -18.59 22.33 30.46
N LEU A 272 -18.13 21.09 30.51
CA LEU A 272 -17.57 20.39 29.36
C LEU A 272 -18.62 20.25 28.26
N LEU A 273 -19.84 19.80 28.60
CA LEU A 273 -20.96 19.68 27.67
C LEU A 273 -21.26 21.00 26.93
N SER A 274 -21.24 22.13 27.64
CA SER A 274 -21.48 23.45 27.04
C SER A 274 -20.41 23.90 26.04
N LEU A 275 -19.23 23.28 26.07
CA LEU A 275 -18.12 23.60 25.17
C LEU A 275 -18.02 22.61 23.99
N VAL A 276 -18.71 21.47 24.05
CA VAL A 276 -18.58 20.42 23.03
C VAL A 276 -19.13 20.88 21.70
N TRP A 277 -18.33 20.71 20.64
CA TRP A 277 -18.76 20.87 19.25
C TRP A 277 -18.30 19.67 18.44
N PHE A 278 -19.22 19.04 17.72
CA PHE A 278 -18.88 17.95 16.80
C PHE A 278 -18.57 18.53 15.44
N LYS A 279 -17.44 18.14 14.86
CA LYS A 279 -17.16 18.42 13.46
C LYS A 279 -18.24 17.74 12.64
N CYS A 280 -19.13 18.54 12.05
CA CYS A 280 -20.10 18.02 11.09
C CYS A 280 -19.27 17.42 9.96
N GLU A 281 -19.59 16.19 9.54
CA GLU A 281 -19.17 15.74 8.21
C GLU A 281 -19.72 16.81 7.28
N THR A 282 -18.84 17.66 6.74
CA THR A 282 -19.20 18.40 5.54
C THR A 282 -19.73 17.31 4.62
N SER A 283 -20.94 17.49 4.11
CA SER A 283 -21.41 16.64 3.03
C SER A 283 -20.50 16.95 1.84
N ASP A 284 -19.32 16.32 1.82
CA ASP A 284 -18.40 16.28 0.68
C ASP A 284 -19.07 15.62 -0.53
N GLY A 285 -20.33 15.18 -0.39
CA GLY A 285 -21.24 14.78 -1.46
C GLY A 285 -22.04 15.91 -2.11
N ASP A 286 -22.27 17.06 -1.47
CA ASP A 286 -23.18 18.09 -1.99
C ASP A 286 -22.46 19.24 -2.71
N ASP A 287 -21.16 19.44 -2.46
CA ASP A 287 -20.35 20.44 -3.17
C ASP A 287 -19.46 19.84 -4.27
N ILE A 288 -19.84 18.66 -4.79
CA ILE A 288 -19.58 18.35 -6.20
C ILE A 288 -20.63 19.11 -7.02
N MET A 289 -20.53 20.43 -6.98
CA MET A 289 -21.09 21.34 -7.96
C MET A 289 -20.98 20.70 -9.34
N LEU A 290 -22.12 20.65 -10.06
CA LEU A 290 -22.29 20.21 -11.44
C LEU A 290 -21.21 20.82 -12.35
N ARG A 291 -20.02 20.21 -12.35
CA ARG A 291 -19.03 20.52 -13.37
C ARG A 291 -19.64 20.08 -14.69
N PRO A 292 -19.63 20.92 -15.74
CA PRO A 292 -20.13 20.53 -17.05
C PRO A 292 -19.49 19.20 -17.45
N CYS A 293 -20.31 18.26 -17.91
CA CYS A 293 -19.88 16.92 -18.29
C CYS A 293 -18.61 17.04 -19.15
N PRO A 294 -17.49 16.36 -18.81
CA PRO A 294 -16.18 16.58 -19.41
C PRO A 294 -16.14 16.51 -20.95
N LEU A 295 -17.16 15.94 -21.59
CA LEU A 295 -17.29 15.82 -23.06
C LEU A 295 -18.53 16.50 -23.65
N ALA A 296 -19.20 17.42 -22.93
CA ALA A 296 -20.39 18.12 -23.45
C ALA A 296 -20.13 18.87 -24.77
N ARG A 297 -18.86 19.19 -25.07
CA ARG A 297 -18.41 19.85 -26.31
C ARG A 297 -17.97 18.88 -27.41
N ALA A 298 -17.86 17.58 -27.14
CA ALA A 298 -17.45 16.59 -28.14
C ALA A 298 -18.65 16.16 -29.02
N PRO A 299 -18.45 15.80 -30.30
CA PRO A 299 -19.52 15.31 -31.18
C PRO A 299 -20.23 14.07 -30.61
N ARG A 300 -21.57 13.98 -30.74
CA ARG A 300 -22.38 12.87 -30.20
C ARG A 300 -21.96 11.47 -30.65
N LYS A 301 -21.35 11.34 -31.84
CA LYS A 301 -20.83 10.05 -32.35
C LYS A 301 -19.51 9.62 -31.67
N VAL A 302 -18.73 10.58 -31.16
CA VAL A 302 -17.41 10.35 -30.55
C VAL A 302 -17.55 10.08 -29.05
N GLN A 303 -18.55 10.67 -28.39
CA GLN A 303 -18.78 10.50 -26.97
C GLN A 303 -18.85 9.01 -26.55
N PRO A 304 -19.66 8.13 -27.18
CA PRO A 304 -19.70 6.70 -26.82
C PRO A 304 -18.36 5.98 -26.97
N MET A 305 -17.53 6.37 -27.94
CA MET A 305 -16.21 5.75 -28.15
C MET A 305 -15.22 6.13 -27.06
N ILE A 306 -15.19 7.42 -26.68
CA ILE A 306 -14.35 7.90 -25.58
C ILE A 306 -14.86 7.31 -24.26
N TRP A 307 -16.18 7.28 -24.05
CA TRP A 307 -16.77 6.69 -22.86
C TRP A 307 -16.54 5.20 -22.75
N ARG A 308 -16.64 4.46 -23.85
CA ARG A 308 -16.27 3.05 -23.88
C ARG A 308 -14.80 2.88 -23.50
N ARG A 309 -13.86 3.65 -24.07
CA ARG A 309 -12.45 3.59 -23.64
C ARG A 309 -12.21 3.96 -22.18
N ILE A 310 -12.94 4.94 -21.64
CA ILE A 310 -12.85 5.33 -20.22
C ILE A 310 -13.41 4.24 -19.33
N LEU A 311 -14.55 3.65 -19.69
CA LEU A 311 -15.15 2.54 -18.96
C LEU A 311 -14.32 1.28 -19.07
N ASP A 312 -13.86 0.93 -20.27
CA ASP A 312 -12.87 -0.11 -20.51
C ASP A 312 -11.65 0.16 -19.63
N TYR A 313 -11.15 1.40 -19.51
CA TYR A 313 -10.09 1.71 -18.56
C TYR A 313 -10.52 1.51 -17.09
N PHE A 314 -11.65 2.04 -16.63
CA PHE A 314 -12.09 1.90 -15.22
C PHE A 314 -12.46 0.46 -14.80
N TYR A 315 -12.94 -0.34 -15.75
CA TYR A 315 -13.30 -1.74 -15.56
C TYR A 315 -12.13 -2.70 -15.89
N CYS A 316 -11.24 -2.37 -16.84
CA CYS A 316 -9.99 -3.10 -17.10
C CYS A 316 -8.83 -2.68 -16.19
N VAL A 317 -8.94 -1.59 -15.42
CA VAL A 317 -7.98 -1.31 -14.33
C VAL A 317 -8.05 -2.44 -13.29
N ASP A 318 -9.17 -3.18 -13.19
CA ASP A 318 -9.11 -4.50 -12.55
C ASP A 318 -8.26 -5.47 -13.40
N GLU A 319 -8.36 -5.66 -14.70
CA GLU A 319 -7.43 -6.59 -15.39
C GLU A 319 -5.91 -6.30 -15.18
N ALA A 320 -5.51 -5.05 -14.91
CA ALA A 320 -4.13 -4.69 -14.54
C ALA A 320 -3.83 -4.73 -13.02
N ASP A 321 -4.81 -4.47 -12.13
CA ASP A 321 -4.68 -4.52 -10.65
C ASP A 321 -5.19 -5.84 -10.01
N PHE A 322 -6.20 -6.46 -10.60
CA PHE A 322 -6.40 -7.92 -10.80
C PHE A 322 -5.34 -8.45 -11.78
N ASN A 323 -4.13 -7.94 -11.63
CA ASN A 323 -3.02 -8.83 -11.62
C ASN A 323 -3.32 -9.94 -10.56
N PRO A 324 -3.69 -11.19 -10.94
CA PRO A 324 -3.83 -12.27 -9.97
C PRO A 324 -2.52 -12.52 -9.17
N PHE A 325 -1.42 -11.89 -9.60
CA PHE A 325 -0.09 -11.89 -9.01
C PHE A 325 0.14 -10.76 -7.97
N SER A 326 -0.79 -9.82 -7.76
CA SER A 326 -0.69 -8.75 -6.73
C SER A 326 -1.28 -9.21 -5.39
N ARG A 327 -0.49 -9.21 -4.31
CA ARG A 327 -0.91 -9.63 -2.95
C ARG A 327 -1.74 -8.60 -2.18
N LYS A 328 -2.02 -7.42 -2.74
CA LYS A 328 -2.74 -6.39 -1.99
C LYS A 328 -4.14 -6.91 -1.59
N PRO A 329 -4.47 -6.93 -0.28
CA PRO A 329 -5.76 -7.46 0.17
C PRO A 329 -6.93 -6.66 -0.45
N PRO A 330 -8.06 -7.30 -0.77
CA PRO A 330 -9.23 -6.66 -1.39
C PRO A 330 -9.89 -5.56 -0.54
N SER A 331 -9.49 -5.38 0.72
CA SER A 331 -10.02 -4.31 1.59
C SER A 331 -9.76 -2.91 1.01
N TYR A 332 -8.69 -2.73 0.21
CA TYR A 332 -8.44 -1.50 -0.54
C TYR A 332 -9.22 -1.40 -1.88
N GLN A 333 -9.82 -2.49 -2.36
CA GLN A 333 -10.55 -2.55 -3.65
C GLN A 333 -12.07 -2.37 -3.50
N SER A 334 -12.65 -2.52 -2.30
CA SER A 334 -14.11 -2.33 -2.09
C SER A 334 -14.58 -0.90 -2.42
N THR A 335 -13.69 0.08 -2.27
CA THR A 335 -13.93 1.46 -2.66
C THR A 335 -14.04 1.62 -4.18
N SER A 336 -13.32 0.82 -4.99
CA SER A 336 -13.36 0.92 -6.46
C SER A 336 -14.74 0.62 -7.04
N ASN A 337 -15.47 -0.36 -6.48
CA ASN A 337 -16.84 -0.66 -6.88
C ASN A 337 -17.83 0.46 -6.53
N LYS A 338 -17.64 1.14 -5.38
CA LYS A 338 -18.44 2.31 -5.00
C LYS A 338 -18.26 3.46 -6.01
N TYR A 339 -17.04 3.67 -6.51
CA TYR A 339 -16.77 4.64 -7.55
C TYR A 339 -17.25 4.19 -8.94
N ARG A 340 -17.19 2.89 -9.28
CA ARG A 340 -17.70 2.35 -10.55
C ARG A 340 -19.21 2.53 -10.71
N PHE A 341 -19.99 2.21 -9.68
CA PHE A 341 -21.44 2.44 -9.72
C PHE A 341 -21.75 3.94 -9.76
N LYS A 342 -21.02 4.78 -9.01
CA LYS A 342 -21.17 6.24 -9.08
C LYS A 342 -20.86 6.78 -10.48
N VAL A 343 -19.82 6.26 -11.12
CA VAL A 343 -19.40 6.60 -12.49
C VAL A 343 -20.44 6.11 -13.50
N ALA A 344 -20.98 4.89 -13.35
CA ALA A 344 -22.09 4.35 -14.12
C ALA A 344 -23.37 5.21 -14.04
N THR A 345 -23.60 5.88 -12.90
CA THR A 345 -24.77 6.74 -12.67
C THR A 345 -24.59 8.20 -13.09
N LEU A 346 -23.41 8.60 -13.61
CA LEU A 346 -23.16 9.99 -14.01
C LEU A 346 -24.07 10.46 -15.15
N SER A 347 -24.51 9.57 -16.05
CA SER A 347 -25.54 9.86 -17.06
C SER A 347 -26.21 8.60 -17.62
N ARG A 348 -27.36 8.74 -18.30
CA ARG A 348 -28.08 7.63 -18.94
C ARG A 348 -27.28 6.93 -20.04
N ASP A 349 -26.53 7.68 -20.84
CA ASP A 349 -25.66 7.09 -21.87
C ASP A 349 -24.53 6.28 -21.25
N PHE A 350 -24.02 6.75 -20.11
CA PHE A 350 -22.98 6.08 -19.35
C PHE A 350 -23.51 4.76 -18.75
N TYR A 351 -24.72 4.77 -18.21
CA TYR A 351 -25.39 3.56 -17.73
C TYR A 351 -25.61 2.54 -18.85
N ARG A 352 -26.07 2.96 -20.05
CA ARG A 352 -26.28 2.05 -21.18
C ARG A 352 -24.98 1.35 -21.62
N ILE A 353 -23.90 2.11 -21.82
CA ILE A 353 -22.59 1.55 -22.22
C ILE A 353 -22.01 0.65 -21.13
N ALA A 354 -22.19 1.04 -19.85
CA ALA A 354 -21.77 0.23 -18.72
C ALA A 354 -22.57 -1.09 -18.66
N VAL A 355 -23.88 -1.08 -18.90
CA VAL A 355 -24.73 -2.29 -18.87
C VAL A 355 -24.32 -3.30 -19.94
N GLU A 356 -24.03 -2.86 -21.16
CA GLU A 356 -23.48 -3.73 -22.22
C GLU A 356 -22.18 -4.40 -21.77
N SER A 357 -21.28 -3.62 -21.17
CA SER A 357 -19.99 -4.13 -20.65
C SER A 357 -20.15 -5.03 -19.42
N MET A 358 -21.19 -4.81 -18.61
CA MET A 358 -21.52 -5.61 -17.43
C MET A 358 -22.20 -6.94 -17.78
N ARG A 359 -22.81 -7.07 -18.97
CA ARG A 359 -23.41 -8.33 -19.43
C ARG A 359 -22.37 -9.34 -19.92
N SER A 360 -21.31 -8.86 -20.55
CA SER A 360 -20.22 -9.72 -21.03
C SER A 360 -19.35 -10.27 -19.89
N THR A 361 -19.36 -9.64 -18.72
CA THR A 361 -18.57 -10.06 -17.54
C THR A 361 -19.43 -10.18 -16.29
N PHE A 362 -19.59 -11.41 -15.79
CA PHE A 362 -20.36 -11.67 -14.58
C PHE A 362 -19.43 -11.95 -13.39
N VAL A 363 -19.59 -11.20 -12.30
CA VAL A 363 -18.78 -11.35 -11.07
C VAL A 363 -19.59 -12.05 -9.98
N ILE A 364 -19.12 -13.22 -9.57
CA ILE A 364 -19.68 -14.02 -8.49
C ILE A 364 -18.95 -13.68 -7.20
N ASP A 365 -19.64 -12.95 -6.31
CA ASP A 365 -19.14 -12.57 -4.99
C ASP A 365 -19.63 -13.57 -3.92
N GLY A 366 -19.07 -14.79 -3.98
CA GLY A 366 -19.35 -15.84 -3.01
C GLY A 366 -20.55 -16.74 -3.29
N SER A 367 -20.78 -17.68 -2.37
CA SER A 367 -21.80 -18.74 -2.52
C SER A 367 -23.24 -18.24 -2.65
N PRO A 368 -23.70 -17.17 -1.96
CA PRO A 368 -25.04 -16.63 -2.21
C PRO A 368 -25.20 -16.05 -3.63
N ALA A 369 -24.18 -15.36 -4.16
CA ALA A 369 -24.20 -14.83 -5.51
C ALA A 369 -24.15 -15.96 -6.55
N LEU A 370 -23.33 -17.00 -6.31
CA LEU A 370 -23.30 -18.19 -7.16
C LEU A 370 -24.66 -18.86 -7.24
N ARG A 371 -25.33 -19.11 -6.11
CA ARG A 371 -26.67 -19.72 -6.11
C ARG A 371 -27.71 -18.89 -6.83
N LYS A 372 -27.63 -17.56 -6.74
CA LYS A 372 -28.50 -16.65 -7.50
C LYS A 372 -28.23 -16.74 -9.00
N PHE A 373 -26.96 -16.78 -9.39
CA PHE A 373 -26.52 -16.95 -10.78
C PHE A 373 -26.98 -18.30 -11.35
N GLU A 374 -26.72 -19.40 -10.66
CA GLU A 374 -27.17 -20.75 -11.05
C GLU A 374 -28.69 -20.80 -11.20
N LYS A 375 -29.44 -20.22 -10.26
CA LYS A 375 -30.90 -20.10 -10.35
C LYS A 375 -31.33 -19.28 -11.58
N SER A 376 -30.68 -18.14 -11.82
CA SER A 376 -31.00 -17.25 -12.94
C SER A 376 -30.74 -17.92 -14.29
N ILE A 377 -29.61 -18.62 -14.47
CA ILE A 377 -29.32 -19.35 -15.72
C ILE A 377 -30.32 -20.48 -15.95
N ARG A 378 -30.69 -21.24 -14.90
CA ARG A 378 -31.70 -22.29 -15.04
C ARG A 378 -33.08 -21.75 -15.45
N GLN A 379 -33.40 -20.52 -15.02
CA GLN A 379 -34.66 -19.87 -15.36
C GLN A 379 -34.62 -19.21 -16.75
N ASN A 380 -33.49 -18.60 -17.13
CA ASN A 380 -33.31 -17.88 -18.39
C ASN A 380 -31.96 -18.23 -19.04
N PRO A 381 -31.82 -19.39 -19.71
CA PRO A 381 -30.53 -19.81 -20.28
C PRO A 381 -29.94 -18.81 -21.28
N HIS A 382 -30.79 -18.20 -22.12
CA HIS A 382 -30.38 -17.26 -23.16
C HIS A 382 -29.93 -15.88 -22.64
N GLU A 383 -30.23 -15.55 -21.37
CA GLU A 383 -29.80 -14.28 -20.77
C GLU A 383 -28.26 -14.15 -20.72
N TYR A 384 -27.56 -15.27 -20.84
CA TYR A 384 -26.11 -15.38 -20.73
C TYR A 384 -25.43 -15.82 -22.05
N ASP A 385 -26.13 -15.77 -23.19
CA ASP A 385 -25.53 -16.10 -24.50
C ASP A 385 -24.35 -15.17 -24.85
N GLU A 386 -24.38 -13.93 -24.36
CA GLU A 386 -23.33 -12.91 -24.51
C GLU A 386 -22.27 -12.95 -23.39
N LEU A 387 -22.35 -13.89 -22.45
CA LEU A 387 -21.40 -13.99 -21.34
C LEU A 387 -20.02 -14.43 -21.85
N GLU A 388 -19.07 -13.51 -21.87
CA GLU A 388 -17.69 -13.78 -22.30
C GLU A 388 -16.75 -14.17 -21.16
N CYS A 389 -17.01 -13.64 -19.96
CA CYS A 389 -16.13 -13.76 -18.80
C CYS A 389 -16.92 -14.04 -17.51
N LEU A 390 -16.53 -15.09 -16.79
CA LEU A 390 -17.08 -15.41 -15.48
C LEU A 390 -15.99 -15.27 -14.42
N VAL A 391 -16.16 -14.33 -13.49
CA VAL A 391 -15.14 -13.97 -12.47
C VAL A 391 -15.63 -14.34 -11.08
N PHE A 392 -14.81 -15.05 -10.31
CA PHE A 392 -15.11 -15.46 -8.93
C PHE A 392 -14.27 -14.64 -7.96
N ARG A 393 -14.94 -13.76 -7.20
CA ARG A 393 -14.28 -12.89 -6.23
C ARG A 393 -14.10 -13.62 -4.89
N ARG A 394 -13.00 -13.27 -4.22
CA ARG A 394 -12.65 -13.76 -2.88
C ARG A 394 -13.62 -13.20 -1.83
N LEU A 395 -14.31 -14.07 -1.11
CA LEU A 395 -14.88 -13.74 0.20
C LEU A 395 -13.89 -14.11 1.30
N TYR A 396 -13.58 -13.16 2.18
CA TYR A 396 -13.07 -13.46 3.52
C TYR A 396 -14.27 -13.77 4.42
N PRO A 397 -14.20 -14.76 5.33
CA PRO A 397 -13.06 -15.63 5.68
C PRO A 397 -12.95 -16.92 4.83
N GLU A 398 -11.80 -17.61 4.94
CA GLU A 398 -11.45 -18.85 4.21
C GLU A 398 -12.48 -20.00 4.29
N SER A 399 -13.42 -19.93 5.24
CA SER A 399 -14.44 -20.96 5.43
C SER A 399 -15.52 -21.00 4.33
N ALA A 400 -15.64 -19.97 3.49
CA ALA A 400 -16.63 -19.91 2.42
C ALA A 400 -16.02 -20.17 1.03
N VAL A 401 -15.38 -21.33 0.84
CA VAL A 401 -14.88 -21.72 -0.48
C VAL A 401 -16.07 -21.89 -1.44
N VAL A 402 -16.08 -21.10 -2.51
CA VAL A 402 -17.09 -21.21 -3.57
C VAL A 402 -16.84 -22.50 -4.34
N GLN A 403 -17.81 -23.42 -4.29
CA GLN A 403 -17.80 -24.64 -5.07
C GLN A 403 -18.81 -24.49 -6.21
N LEU A 404 -18.31 -24.58 -7.45
CA LEU A 404 -19.16 -24.67 -8.63
C LEU A 404 -19.94 -25.98 -8.61
N SER A 405 -21.23 -25.90 -8.91
CA SER A 405 -22.05 -27.09 -9.06
C SER A 405 -21.56 -27.94 -10.26
N ASP A 406 -21.64 -29.25 -10.12
CA ASP A 406 -21.10 -30.22 -11.10
C ASP A 406 -21.79 -30.11 -12.47
N ASP A 407 -23.04 -29.68 -12.45
CA ASP A 407 -23.97 -29.59 -13.56
C ASP A 407 -23.89 -28.26 -14.33
N ILE A 408 -23.27 -27.19 -13.79
CA ILE A 408 -23.37 -25.85 -14.40
C ILE A 408 -22.90 -25.80 -15.86
N PHE A 409 -21.77 -26.45 -16.18
CA PHE A 409 -21.26 -26.55 -17.56
C PHE A 409 -21.78 -27.81 -18.28
N ALA A 410 -22.40 -28.74 -17.57
CA ALA A 410 -23.05 -29.91 -18.17
C ALA A 410 -24.39 -29.51 -18.80
N ASP A 411 -25.20 -28.75 -18.07
CA ASP A 411 -26.60 -28.44 -18.37
C ASP A 411 -26.75 -27.17 -19.21
N HIS A 412 -25.78 -26.25 -19.13
CA HIS A 412 -25.81 -24.99 -19.85
C HIS A 412 -24.69 -24.89 -20.87
N ASP A 413 -24.98 -24.26 -21.99
CA ASP A 413 -23.97 -23.83 -22.96
C ASP A 413 -23.80 -22.32 -22.84
N PHE A 414 -22.56 -21.86 -22.88
CA PHE A 414 -22.23 -20.45 -22.85
C PHE A 414 -21.48 -20.12 -24.14
N PRO A 415 -22.20 -19.82 -25.24
CA PRO A 415 -21.64 -19.79 -26.59
C PRO A 415 -20.62 -18.69 -26.81
N SER A 416 -20.61 -17.65 -25.97
CA SER A 416 -19.61 -16.57 -25.99
C SER A 416 -18.55 -16.70 -24.91
N LEU A 417 -18.61 -17.71 -24.03
CA LEU A 417 -17.68 -17.82 -22.91
C LEU A 417 -16.26 -18.10 -23.41
N ARG A 418 -15.34 -17.23 -23.00
CA ARG A 418 -13.92 -17.26 -23.33
C ARG A 418 -13.04 -17.28 -22.08
N ARG A 419 -13.53 -16.79 -20.94
CA ARG A 419 -12.73 -16.66 -19.72
C ARG A 419 -13.48 -17.14 -18.49
N VAL A 420 -12.81 -17.94 -17.66
CA VAL A 420 -13.30 -18.33 -16.34
C VAL A 420 -12.19 -18.05 -15.33
N CYS A 421 -12.36 -17.03 -14.50
CA CYS A 421 -11.31 -16.47 -13.66
C CYS A 421 -11.70 -16.54 -12.18
N GLY A 422 -10.72 -16.74 -11.30
CA GLY A 422 -10.92 -16.81 -9.87
C GLY A 422 -9.71 -16.28 -9.08
N SER A 423 -9.84 -16.25 -7.76
CA SER A 423 -8.73 -15.86 -6.88
C SER A 423 -7.64 -16.93 -6.83
N VAL A 424 -6.38 -16.58 -7.11
CA VAL A 424 -5.25 -17.52 -6.97
C VAL A 424 -4.91 -17.80 -5.51
N VAL A 425 -5.11 -16.83 -4.62
CA VAL A 425 -4.82 -16.96 -3.18
C VAL A 425 -5.84 -17.85 -2.47
N ALA A 426 -7.09 -17.84 -2.95
CA ALA A 426 -8.18 -18.63 -2.41
C ALA A 426 -8.96 -19.24 -3.58
N PRO A 427 -8.41 -20.28 -4.23
CA PRO A 427 -8.98 -20.82 -5.46
C PRO A 427 -10.38 -21.38 -5.19
N GLY A 428 -11.31 -21.06 -6.10
CA GLY A 428 -12.62 -21.70 -6.12
C GLY A 428 -12.48 -23.20 -6.37
N ARG A 429 -13.50 -23.99 -6.05
CA ARG A 429 -13.52 -25.43 -6.35
C ARG A 429 -14.34 -25.69 -7.59
N MET A 430 -13.76 -26.46 -8.51
CA MET A 430 -14.43 -26.97 -9.71
C MET A 430 -14.24 -28.48 -9.72
N SER A 431 -15.27 -29.29 -10.00
CA SER A 431 -15.05 -30.73 -10.12
C SER A 431 -14.37 -31.08 -11.45
N SER A 432 -13.73 -32.24 -11.49
CA SER A 432 -13.19 -32.79 -12.73
C SER A 432 -14.27 -32.98 -13.81
N ALA A 433 -15.52 -33.26 -13.42
CA ALA A 433 -16.64 -33.38 -14.34
C ALA A 433 -17.03 -32.03 -14.95
N SER A 434 -17.18 -30.98 -14.14
CA SER A 434 -17.41 -29.61 -14.61
C SER A 434 -16.31 -29.15 -15.56
N LEU A 435 -15.04 -29.37 -15.19
CA LEU A 435 -13.91 -29.00 -16.04
C LEU A 435 -13.96 -29.75 -17.37
N LYS A 436 -14.18 -31.08 -17.35
CA LYS A 436 -14.27 -31.88 -18.57
C LYS A 436 -15.38 -31.38 -19.49
N ASN A 437 -16.54 -31.02 -18.94
CA ASN A 437 -17.65 -30.47 -19.71
C ASN A 437 -17.33 -29.08 -20.30
N LEU A 438 -16.71 -28.20 -19.51
CA LEU A 438 -16.23 -26.90 -19.97
C LEU A 438 -15.23 -27.05 -21.13
N LEU A 439 -14.23 -27.91 -20.97
CA LEU A 439 -13.21 -28.16 -21.99
C LEU A 439 -13.82 -28.77 -23.26
N ARG A 440 -14.75 -29.73 -23.13
CA ARG A 440 -15.41 -30.37 -24.27
C ARG A 440 -16.27 -29.38 -25.07
N LYS A 441 -17.05 -28.54 -24.39
CA LYS A 441 -17.98 -27.60 -25.06
C LYS A 441 -17.25 -26.37 -25.60
N ARG A 442 -16.26 -25.86 -24.86
CA ARG A 442 -15.68 -24.53 -25.06
C ARG A 442 -14.17 -24.51 -25.27
N GLY A 443 -13.48 -25.64 -25.20
CA GLY A 443 -12.00 -25.72 -25.21
C GLY A 443 -11.36 -24.87 -26.31
N ARG A 444 -11.89 -24.93 -27.53
CA ARG A 444 -11.39 -24.15 -28.67
C ARG A 444 -11.55 -22.64 -28.55
N PHE A 445 -12.51 -22.16 -27.76
CA PHE A 445 -12.81 -20.73 -27.60
C PHE A 445 -12.24 -20.14 -26.31
N LEU A 446 -11.86 -20.98 -25.36
CA LEU A 446 -11.30 -20.54 -24.09
C LEU A 446 -9.94 -19.88 -24.29
N VAL A 447 -9.84 -18.67 -23.76
CA VAL A 447 -8.64 -17.82 -23.72
C VAL A 447 -8.01 -17.87 -22.33
N GLU A 448 -8.81 -18.02 -21.28
CA GLU A 448 -8.31 -18.08 -19.90
C GLU A 448 -9.12 -19.02 -19.01
N ILE A 449 -8.41 -19.82 -18.22
CA ILE A 449 -8.96 -20.52 -17.06
C ILE A 449 -8.02 -20.27 -15.89
N SER A 450 -8.45 -19.52 -14.88
CA SER A 450 -7.60 -19.12 -13.74
C SER A 450 -8.31 -19.23 -12.39
N GLY A 451 -7.57 -19.51 -11.31
CA GLY A 451 -8.09 -19.39 -9.94
C GLY A 451 -9.05 -20.49 -9.45
N PHE A 452 -8.96 -21.71 -9.99
CA PHE A 452 -9.72 -22.86 -9.51
C PHE A 452 -8.83 -24.04 -9.12
N ARG A 453 -9.20 -24.67 -8.01
CA ARG A 453 -8.73 -26.00 -7.64
C ARG A 453 -9.70 -27.03 -8.21
N VAL A 454 -9.20 -27.90 -9.08
CA VAL A 454 -9.94 -28.99 -9.69
C VAL A 454 -9.96 -30.17 -8.72
N MET A 455 -11.14 -30.50 -8.21
CA MET A 455 -11.38 -31.53 -7.21
C MET A 455 -12.01 -32.78 -7.86
N GLY A 456 -11.85 -33.95 -7.22
CA GLY A 456 -12.51 -35.19 -7.62
C GLY A 456 -11.62 -36.42 -7.48
N SER A 457 -12.25 -37.60 -7.39
CA SER A 457 -11.60 -38.90 -7.47
C SER A 457 -11.76 -39.42 -8.89
N GLY A 458 -10.73 -39.27 -9.72
CA GLY A 458 -10.81 -39.71 -11.10
C GLY A 458 -9.53 -39.52 -11.86
N VAL A 459 -9.54 -40.00 -13.10
CA VAL A 459 -8.47 -39.76 -14.06
C VAL A 459 -9.06 -39.01 -15.25
N LEU A 460 -8.55 -37.81 -15.51
CA LEU A 460 -8.94 -37.04 -16.69
C LEU A 460 -8.21 -37.59 -17.92
N PRO A 461 -8.91 -37.93 -19.01
CA PRO A 461 -8.26 -38.29 -20.26
C PRO A 461 -7.44 -37.11 -20.79
N ALA A 462 -6.18 -37.33 -21.19
CA ALA A 462 -5.37 -36.26 -21.78
C ALA A 462 -6.01 -35.64 -23.04
N ALA A 463 -6.82 -36.42 -23.78
CA ALA A 463 -7.63 -35.93 -24.91
C ALA A 463 -8.62 -34.81 -24.55
N SER A 464 -8.99 -34.64 -23.27
CA SER A 464 -9.85 -33.53 -22.85
C SER A 464 -9.21 -32.15 -23.01
N PHE A 465 -7.88 -32.09 -23.22
CA PHE A 465 -7.15 -30.84 -23.42
C PHE A 465 -6.83 -30.55 -24.89
N ALA A 466 -7.16 -31.47 -25.82
CA ALA A 466 -6.79 -31.41 -27.24
C ALA A 466 -7.17 -30.08 -27.90
N ASP A 467 -8.34 -29.55 -27.55
CA ASP A 467 -8.92 -28.37 -28.19
C ASP A 467 -8.46 -27.04 -27.59
N LEU A 468 -7.57 -27.03 -26.60
CA LEU A 468 -7.06 -25.80 -25.96
C LEU A 468 -6.02 -25.08 -26.82
N VAL A 469 -6.40 -24.70 -28.04
CA VAL A 469 -5.53 -24.05 -29.02
C VAL A 469 -5.39 -22.55 -28.78
N ASN A 470 -6.44 -21.92 -28.23
CA ASN A 470 -6.55 -20.47 -28.02
C ASN A 470 -6.31 -20.05 -26.56
N ILE A 471 -6.01 -20.99 -25.66
CA ILE A 471 -5.76 -20.67 -24.26
C ILE A 471 -4.44 -19.91 -24.13
N HIS A 472 -4.48 -18.74 -23.48
CA HIS A 472 -3.32 -17.91 -23.20
C HIS A 472 -2.86 -18.05 -21.76
N THR A 473 -3.81 -18.12 -20.82
CA THR A 473 -3.55 -18.27 -19.39
C THR A 473 -4.25 -19.51 -18.86
N PHE A 474 -3.50 -20.40 -18.23
CA PHE A 474 -4.04 -21.64 -17.69
C PHE A 474 -3.55 -21.88 -16.26
N TYR A 475 -4.48 -22.05 -15.33
CA TYR A 475 -4.22 -22.37 -13.93
C TYR A 475 -4.62 -23.80 -13.63
N TRP A 476 -3.62 -24.63 -13.38
CA TRP A 476 -3.80 -26.02 -12.98
C TRP A 476 -3.47 -26.18 -11.50
N HIS A 477 -4.51 -26.28 -10.68
CA HIS A 477 -4.38 -26.68 -9.29
C HIS A 477 -5.23 -27.92 -9.05
N SER A 478 -4.63 -29.11 -9.07
CA SER A 478 -5.41 -30.35 -8.97
C SER A 478 -4.64 -31.52 -8.40
N SER A 479 -5.36 -32.34 -7.63
CA SER A 479 -4.95 -33.70 -7.24
C SER A 479 -5.40 -34.77 -8.26
N VAL A 480 -6.22 -34.40 -9.25
CA VAL A 480 -6.77 -35.32 -10.26
C VAL A 480 -5.66 -35.73 -11.21
N LYS A 481 -5.47 -37.04 -11.37
CA LYS A 481 -4.46 -37.59 -12.29
C LYS A 481 -4.92 -37.44 -13.73
N ILE A 482 -3.97 -37.29 -14.64
CA ILE A 482 -4.23 -37.25 -16.08
C ILE A 482 -3.70 -38.54 -16.69
N ASN A 483 -4.54 -39.23 -17.46
CA ASN A 483 -4.12 -40.40 -18.19
C ASN A 483 -3.40 -39.96 -19.46
N THR A 484 -2.07 -40.01 -19.41
CA THR A 484 -1.20 -39.71 -20.57
C THR A 484 -0.84 -40.98 -21.35
N ARG A 485 -1.27 -42.18 -20.91
CA ARG A 485 -0.96 -43.42 -21.62
C ARG A 485 -1.61 -43.39 -22.99
N GLN A 486 -0.82 -43.61 -24.04
CA GLN A 486 -1.27 -43.73 -25.44
C GLN A 486 -1.86 -42.46 -26.06
N TYR A 487 -1.71 -41.30 -25.40
CA TYR A 487 -2.15 -40.04 -25.96
C TYR A 487 -0.97 -39.18 -26.39
N VAL A 488 -0.92 -38.86 -27.67
CA VAL A 488 -0.01 -37.85 -28.23
C VAL A 488 -0.83 -36.58 -28.42
N PRO A 489 -0.55 -35.49 -27.68
CA PRO A 489 -1.27 -34.23 -27.88
C PRO A 489 -1.07 -33.73 -29.32
N PRO A 490 -2.13 -33.21 -29.98
CA PRO A 490 -1.98 -32.53 -31.26
C PRO A 490 -0.95 -31.40 -31.17
N PRO A 491 -0.17 -31.12 -32.22
CA PRO A 491 0.81 -30.02 -32.23
C PRO A 491 0.22 -28.65 -31.88
N GLU A 492 -1.07 -28.44 -32.12
CA GLU A 492 -1.80 -27.22 -31.83
C GLU A 492 -2.24 -27.08 -30.37
N CYS A 493 -2.21 -28.17 -29.60
CA CYS A 493 -2.59 -28.19 -28.19
C CYS A 493 -1.71 -27.22 -27.40
N PHE A 494 -2.32 -26.26 -26.71
CA PHE A 494 -1.62 -25.19 -25.96
C PHE A 494 -0.68 -24.33 -26.81
N ARG A 495 -0.87 -24.23 -28.14
CA ARG A 495 -0.01 -23.42 -29.01
C ARG A 495 0.04 -21.94 -28.60
N SER A 496 -1.07 -21.40 -28.11
CA SER A 496 -1.20 -20.00 -27.65
C SER A 496 -0.88 -19.81 -26.16
N LEU A 497 -0.56 -20.88 -25.42
CA LEU A 497 -0.36 -20.81 -23.98
C LEU A 497 0.86 -19.95 -23.66
N ARG A 498 0.62 -18.82 -23.01
CA ARG A 498 1.64 -17.84 -22.62
C ARG A 498 1.98 -17.92 -21.14
N ALA A 499 0.97 -18.07 -20.28
CA ALA A 499 1.11 -18.12 -18.83
C ALA A 499 0.52 -19.41 -18.26
N LEU A 500 1.34 -20.15 -17.54
CA LEU A 500 0.95 -21.40 -16.89
C LEU A 500 1.16 -21.31 -15.39
N TRP A 501 0.12 -21.67 -14.66
CA TRP A 501 0.19 -21.97 -13.24
C TRP A 501 0.03 -23.45 -13.00
N TYR A 502 0.92 -24.01 -12.20
CA TYR A 502 0.95 -25.42 -11.91
C TYR A 502 1.20 -25.65 -10.42
N THR A 503 0.18 -26.18 -9.75
CA THR A 503 0.22 -26.63 -8.37
C THR A 503 -0.56 -27.94 -8.27
N GLY A 504 0.06 -29.07 -8.63
CA GLY A 504 -0.68 -30.33 -8.69
C GLY A 504 0.19 -31.57 -8.90
N VAL A 505 -0.45 -32.63 -9.40
CA VAL A 505 0.21 -33.91 -9.69
C VAL A 505 1.02 -33.91 -10.99
N ASN A 506 2.16 -34.61 -10.97
CA ASN A 506 3.14 -34.65 -12.06
C ASN A 506 2.60 -35.15 -13.41
N SER A 507 1.46 -35.83 -13.44
CA SER A 507 0.85 -36.28 -14.70
C SER A 507 0.48 -35.14 -15.64
N PHE A 508 0.18 -33.94 -15.12
CA PHE A 508 -0.09 -32.80 -15.98
C PHE A 508 1.18 -32.19 -16.60
N ILE A 509 2.27 -32.10 -15.83
CA ILE A 509 3.57 -31.68 -16.39
C ILE A 509 4.04 -32.63 -17.48
N LYS A 510 3.85 -33.96 -17.31
CA LYS A 510 4.15 -34.94 -18.36
C LYS A 510 3.32 -34.75 -19.64
N LEU A 511 2.06 -34.32 -19.52
CA LEU A 511 1.25 -33.95 -20.69
C LEU A 511 1.85 -32.73 -21.39
N LEU A 512 2.23 -31.71 -20.61
CA LEU A 512 2.78 -30.47 -21.15
C LEU A 512 4.16 -30.66 -21.78
N GLU A 513 4.99 -31.55 -21.25
CA GLU A 513 6.26 -31.98 -21.84
C GLU A 513 6.07 -32.59 -23.24
N ALA A 514 4.96 -33.28 -23.47
CA ALA A 514 4.62 -33.81 -24.79
C ALA A 514 4.09 -32.73 -25.77
N CYS A 515 3.70 -31.56 -25.28
CA CYS A 515 3.26 -30.42 -26.10
C CYS A 515 4.45 -29.56 -26.57
N GLU A 516 4.25 -28.70 -27.57
CA GLU A 516 5.33 -27.82 -28.09
C GLU A 516 5.45 -26.48 -27.35
N LEU A 517 4.33 -25.94 -26.85
CA LEU A 517 4.26 -24.70 -26.06
C LEU A 517 5.13 -23.53 -26.60
N PRO A 518 5.02 -23.16 -27.89
CA PRO A 518 5.90 -22.15 -28.50
C PRO A 518 5.73 -20.75 -27.89
N SER A 519 4.55 -20.45 -27.36
CA SER A 519 4.19 -19.14 -26.81
C SER A 519 4.45 -19.01 -25.31
N LEU A 520 4.90 -20.07 -24.63
CA LEU A 520 5.06 -20.07 -23.18
C LEU A 520 6.14 -19.07 -22.77
N ARG A 521 5.82 -18.15 -21.86
CA ARG A 521 6.71 -17.11 -21.33
C ARG A 521 6.70 -17.04 -19.80
N VAL A 522 5.56 -17.33 -19.18
CA VAL A 522 5.37 -17.20 -17.73
C VAL A 522 5.04 -18.56 -17.15
N LEU A 523 5.83 -19.01 -16.17
CA LEU A 523 5.57 -20.27 -15.45
C LEU A 523 5.52 -20.02 -13.94
N TRP A 524 4.49 -20.54 -13.30
CA TRP A 524 4.32 -20.51 -11.86
C TRP A 524 4.20 -21.94 -11.38
N ILE A 525 5.16 -22.41 -10.61
CA ILE A 525 5.27 -23.81 -10.21
C ILE A 525 5.32 -23.94 -8.70
N SER A 526 4.62 -24.96 -8.17
CA SER A 526 4.68 -25.25 -6.75
C SER A 526 6.09 -25.60 -6.30
N LYS A 527 6.75 -26.55 -6.96
CA LYS A 527 8.06 -27.10 -6.54
C LYS A 527 8.88 -27.47 -7.76
N VAL A 528 10.17 -27.13 -7.74
CA VAL A 528 11.15 -27.61 -8.73
C VAL A 528 11.81 -28.88 -8.22
N GLY A 529 12.02 -29.85 -9.10
CA GLY A 529 12.81 -31.06 -8.81
C GLY A 529 12.95 -31.98 -10.02
N GLU A 530 13.42 -33.20 -9.80
CA GLU A 530 13.68 -34.20 -10.86
C GLU A 530 12.47 -34.43 -11.77
N SER A 531 11.24 -34.44 -11.22
CA SER A 531 10.04 -34.66 -12.03
C SER A 531 9.67 -33.51 -12.96
N THR A 532 10.23 -32.32 -12.75
CA THR A 532 9.98 -31.13 -13.58
C THR A 532 11.17 -30.82 -14.49
N LYS A 533 12.32 -31.46 -14.27
CA LYS A 533 13.54 -31.23 -15.04
C LYS A 533 13.35 -31.46 -16.54
N PRO A 534 12.73 -32.55 -17.03
CA PRO A 534 12.49 -32.74 -18.48
C PRO A 534 11.67 -31.62 -19.11
N PHE A 535 10.70 -31.07 -18.35
CA PHE A 535 9.92 -29.93 -18.80
C PHE A 535 10.77 -28.67 -18.96
N PHE A 536 11.66 -28.38 -18.00
CA PHE A 536 12.58 -27.24 -18.09
C PHE A 536 13.64 -27.44 -19.18
N GLU A 537 14.14 -28.66 -19.40
CA GLU A 537 15.05 -28.97 -20.50
C GLU A 537 14.40 -28.68 -21.87
N LYS A 538 13.10 -29.03 -22.04
CA LYS A 538 12.37 -28.79 -23.29
C LYS A 538 11.90 -27.33 -23.47
N HIS A 539 11.43 -26.69 -22.40
CA HIS A 539 10.70 -25.41 -22.48
C HIS A 539 11.34 -24.24 -21.72
N GLY A 540 12.33 -24.49 -20.86
CA GLY A 540 12.93 -23.48 -19.98
C GLY A 540 13.54 -22.30 -20.74
N SER A 541 14.16 -22.58 -21.89
CA SER A 541 14.69 -21.53 -22.79
C SER A 541 13.62 -20.56 -23.33
N LYS A 542 12.33 -20.88 -23.25
CA LYS A 542 11.23 -20.00 -23.69
C LYS A 542 10.76 -19.06 -22.57
N LEU A 543 11.10 -19.36 -21.31
CA LEU A 543 10.59 -18.64 -20.15
C LEU A 543 11.27 -17.28 -19.98
N GLU A 544 10.44 -16.26 -19.75
CA GLU A 544 10.82 -14.88 -19.41
C GLU A 544 10.51 -14.57 -17.93
N GLU A 545 9.50 -15.21 -17.35
CA GLU A 545 9.14 -15.10 -15.93
C GLU A 545 8.90 -16.48 -15.31
N LEU A 546 9.46 -16.68 -14.11
CA LEU A 546 9.32 -17.90 -13.33
C LEU A 546 8.96 -17.57 -11.89
N LYS A 547 7.88 -18.15 -11.37
CA LYS A 547 7.57 -18.17 -9.93
C LYS A 547 7.71 -19.56 -9.34
N ILE A 548 8.42 -19.65 -8.23
CA ILE A 548 8.59 -20.89 -7.45
C ILE A 548 7.91 -20.71 -6.08
N MET A 549 6.92 -21.54 -5.77
CA MET A 549 6.15 -21.43 -4.53
C MET A 549 6.80 -22.13 -3.33
N ASP A 550 7.59 -23.17 -3.57
CA ASP A 550 8.28 -23.97 -2.56
C ASP A 550 9.75 -24.06 -2.95
N VAL A 551 10.57 -23.25 -2.28
CA VAL A 551 12.02 -23.18 -2.47
C VAL A 551 12.79 -24.14 -1.55
N SER A 552 12.12 -25.12 -0.94
CA SER A 552 12.80 -26.17 -0.15
C SER A 552 13.75 -27.04 -0.97
N SER A 553 13.66 -26.94 -2.31
CA SER A 553 14.46 -27.70 -3.27
C SER A 553 15.58 -26.86 -3.84
N ASP A 554 16.63 -27.55 -4.26
CA ASP A 554 17.76 -26.93 -4.95
C ASP A 554 17.30 -26.22 -6.23
N THR A 555 17.59 -24.93 -6.33
CA THR A 555 17.24 -24.07 -7.47
C THR A 555 18.42 -23.81 -8.41
N SER A 556 19.60 -24.37 -8.16
CA SER A 556 20.85 -24.07 -8.89
C SER A 556 20.71 -24.33 -10.40
N ASP A 557 20.18 -25.48 -10.80
CA ASP A 557 20.02 -25.82 -12.22
C ASP A 557 18.96 -24.97 -12.96
N VAL A 558 18.08 -24.26 -12.25
CA VAL A 558 16.94 -23.54 -12.88
C VAL A 558 17.41 -22.43 -13.80
N LEU A 559 18.43 -21.67 -13.38
CA LEU A 559 18.96 -20.56 -14.16
C LEU A 559 19.66 -21.06 -15.43
N ASP A 560 20.40 -22.17 -15.34
CA ASP A 560 21.04 -22.79 -16.51
C ASP A 560 20.00 -23.34 -17.50
N LEU A 561 18.88 -23.89 -17.01
CA LEU A 561 17.79 -24.40 -17.85
C LEU A 561 16.90 -23.29 -18.44
N CYS A 562 16.92 -22.07 -17.87
CA CYS A 562 16.08 -20.95 -18.27
C CYS A 562 16.90 -19.71 -18.68
N PRO A 563 17.80 -19.79 -19.68
CA PRO A 563 18.75 -18.72 -20.00
C PRO A 563 18.12 -17.39 -20.45
N ASN A 564 16.82 -17.40 -20.78
CA ASN A 564 16.08 -16.21 -21.20
C ASN A 564 15.27 -15.54 -20.08
N LEU A 565 15.41 -16.02 -18.83
CA LEU A 565 14.64 -15.55 -17.70
C LEU A 565 14.96 -14.08 -17.37
N MET A 566 13.94 -13.23 -17.31
CA MET A 566 14.07 -11.80 -16.98
C MET A 566 13.61 -11.49 -15.56
N LEU A 567 12.63 -12.24 -15.06
CA LEU A 567 12.03 -12.06 -13.74
C LEU A 567 11.91 -13.40 -13.02
N LEU A 568 12.58 -13.52 -11.86
CA LEU A 568 12.43 -14.65 -10.96
C LEU A 568 11.60 -14.24 -9.74
N ARG A 569 10.55 -14.98 -9.41
CA ARG A 569 9.73 -14.78 -8.22
C ARG A 569 9.87 -15.97 -7.29
N LEU A 570 10.19 -15.72 -6.04
CA LEU A 570 10.35 -16.73 -5.00
C LEU A 570 9.29 -16.47 -3.92
N GLN A 571 8.54 -17.51 -3.55
CA GLN A 571 7.57 -17.38 -2.46
C GLN A 571 8.26 -17.08 -1.13
N SER A 572 9.40 -17.72 -0.89
CA SER A 572 10.28 -17.50 0.25
C SER A 572 11.72 -17.78 -0.18
N VAL A 573 12.69 -17.55 0.70
CA VAL A 573 14.10 -17.95 0.54
C VAL A 573 14.45 -18.82 1.75
N GLY A 574 15.07 -19.98 1.50
CA GLY A 574 15.56 -20.88 2.54
C GLY A 574 17.06 -21.13 2.42
N GLU A 575 17.61 -21.93 3.35
CA GLU A 575 19.06 -22.23 3.43
C GLU A 575 19.65 -22.82 2.13
N LYS A 576 18.83 -23.50 1.33
CA LYS A 576 19.25 -24.16 0.08
C LYS A 576 18.99 -23.32 -1.16
N THR A 577 18.44 -22.13 -1.01
CA THR A 577 18.13 -21.26 -2.15
C THR A 577 19.40 -20.51 -2.56
N THR A 578 20.07 -20.97 -3.62
CA THR A 578 21.19 -20.25 -4.24
C THR A 578 20.85 -19.85 -5.68
N LEU A 579 21.53 -18.83 -6.17
CA LEU A 579 21.45 -18.33 -7.56
C LEU A 579 22.70 -18.67 -8.36
N ASP A 580 23.41 -19.73 -7.96
CA ASP A 580 24.57 -20.21 -8.68
C ASP A 580 24.14 -20.74 -10.05
N CYS A 581 24.90 -20.38 -11.08
CA CYS A 581 24.70 -20.87 -12.44
C CYS A 581 26.06 -21.29 -13.01
N LYS A 582 26.07 -22.38 -13.79
CA LYS A 582 27.29 -22.84 -14.48
C LYS A 582 27.73 -21.84 -15.55
N THR A 583 26.77 -21.10 -16.10
CA THR A 583 27.00 -20.07 -17.10
C THR A 583 26.38 -18.74 -16.69
N SER A 584 27.11 -17.65 -16.89
CA SER A 584 26.64 -16.29 -16.55
C SER A 584 25.31 -15.96 -17.22
N HIS A 585 24.29 -15.67 -16.41
CA HIS A 585 22.91 -15.48 -16.83
C HIS A 585 22.65 -14.04 -17.33
N GLN A 586 22.69 -13.86 -18.66
CA GLN A 586 22.71 -12.53 -19.31
C GLN A 586 21.38 -11.77 -19.31
N LYS A 587 20.24 -12.35 -18.92
CA LYS A 587 18.92 -11.69 -19.05
C LYS A 587 18.17 -11.41 -17.75
N LEU A 588 18.62 -11.92 -16.61
CA LEU A 588 17.87 -11.80 -15.35
C LEU A 588 18.00 -10.37 -14.84
N VAL A 589 16.91 -9.61 -14.87
CA VAL A 589 16.89 -8.19 -14.48
C VAL A 589 16.36 -8.00 -13.07
N LYS A 590 15.39 -8.82 -12.66
CA LYS A 590 14.65 -8.63 -11.40
C LYS A 590 14.42 -9.93 -10.67
N ILE A 591 14.51 -9.86 -9.34
CA ILE A 591 14.09 -10.93 -8.43
C ILE A 591 13.00 -10.36 -7.52
N TYR A 592 11.93 -11.12 -7.28
CA TYR A 592 10.86 -10.77 -6.36
C TYR A 592 10.74 -11.85 -5.30
N ILE A 593 10.61 -11.46 -4.03
CA ILE A 593 10.47 -12.37 -2.90
C ILE A 593 9.22 -11.99 -2.11
N ASP A 594 8.27 -12.91 -2.05
CA ASP A 594 6.91 -12.71 -1.54
C ASP A 594 6.84 -12.75 0.00
N ASP A 595 7.65 -13.57 0.64
CA ASP A 595 7.69 -13.78 2.10
C ASP A 595 9.13 -13.75 2.60
N GLY A 596 9.35 -13.13 3.74
CA GLY A 596 10.69 -12.85 4.23
C GLY A 596 10.70 -12.23 5.60
N THR A 597 10.16 -12.95 6.58
CA THR A 597 10.68 -12.78 7.94
C THR A 597 12.18 -12.98 7.88
N ILE A 598 12.93 -11.95 8.25
CA ILE A 598 14.39 -11.97 8.24
C ILE A 598 14.86 -13.20 9.03
N SER A 599 15.55 -14.11 8.34
CA SER A 599 16.31 -15.18 8.96
C SER A 599 17.77 -15.08 8.52
N ARG A 600 18.68 -15.62 9.33
CA ARG A 600 20.07 -15.85 8.92
C ARG A 600 20.17 -16.85 7.77
N GLU A 601 19.12 -17.63 7.56
CA GLU A 601 18.98 -18.57 6.43
C GLU A 601 19.03 -17.89 5.05
N TRP A 602 18.96 -16.56 4.98
CA TRP A 602 19.06 -15.79 3.73
C TRP A 602 20.51 -15.48 3.32
N ASP A 603 21.48 -15.68 4.21
CA ASP A 603 22.87 -15.34 3.92
C ASP A 603 23.41 -16.11 2.70
N PRO A 604 23.16 -17.43 2.53
CA PRO A 604 23.56 -18.16 1.32
C PRO A 604 22.99 -17.55 0.03
N PHE A 605 21.73 -17.13 0.06
CA PHE A 605 21.08 -16.49 -1.08
C PHE A 605 21.79 -15.18 -1.47
N PHE A 606 22.06 -14.29 -0.50
CA PHE A 606 22.74 -13.03 -0.77
C PHE A 606 24.20 -13.22 -1.19
N LEU A 607 24.91 -14.18 -0.59
CA LEU A 607 26.29 -14.49 -0.95
C LEU A 607 26.42 -15.11 -2.35
N SER A 608 25.37 -15.77 -2.86
CA SER A 608 25.36 -16.32 -4.24
C SER A 608 25.13 -15.24 -5.31
N ILE A 609 24.72 -14.02 -4.94
CA ILE A 609 24.53 -12.92 -5.88
C ILE A 609 25.88 -12.31 -6.22
N SER A 610 26.34 -12.50 -7.46
CA SER A 610 27.54 -11.88 -8.01
C SER A 610 27.26 -11.31 -9.40
N ARG A 611 27.91 -10.20 -9.74
CA ARG A 611 27.86 -9.61 -11.09
C ARG A 611 28.47 -10.50 -12.17
N ASP A 612 29.40 -11.37 -11.81
CA ASP A 612 30.00 -12.32 -12.76
C ASP A 612 28.95 -13.32 -13.25
N ASN A 613 28.07 -13.75 -12.33
CA ASN A 613 26.99 -14.70 -12.61
C ASN A 613 25.73 -14.00 -13.13
N LEU A 614 25.38 -12.82 -12.61
CA LEU A 614 24.12 -12.12 -12.88
C LEU A 614 24.37 -10.67 -13.36
N PRO A 615 25.05 -10.46 -14.51
CA PRO A 615 25.53 -9.14 -14.91
C PRO A 615 24.40 -8.13 -15.17
N MET A 616 23.19 -8.61 -15.53
CA MET A 616 22.04 -7.75 -15.82
C MET A 616 21.08 -7.54 -14.64
N LEU A 617 21.35 -8.14 -13.47
CA LEU A 617 20.49 -8.00 -12.31
C LEU A 617 20.52 -6.55 -11.81
N ARG A 618 19.34 -5.95 -11.62
CA ARG A 618 19.20 -4.55 -11.18
C ARG A 618 18.39 -4.39 -9.92
N GLU A 619 17.43 -5.26 -9.68
CA GLU A 619 16.45 -5.09 -8.61
C GLU A 619 16.15 -6.41 -7.91
N ILE A 620 16.18 -6.38 -6.58
CA ILE A 620 15.66 -7.45 -5.72
C ILE A 620 14.53 -6.82 -4.92
N ILE A 621 13.31 -7.29 -5.07
CA ILE A 621 12.12 -6.76 -4.41
C ILE A 621 11.69 -7.75 -3.34
N VAL A 622 11.45 -7.30 -2.12
CA VAL A 622 11.01 -8.15 -1.02
C VAL A 622 9.76 -7.56 -0.36
N ASP A 623 8.64 -8.29 -0.44
CA ASP A 623 7.31 -7.82 -0.03
C ASP A 623 7.06 -7.88 1.49
N SER A 624 7.97 -8.50 2.24
CA SER A 624 7.81 -8.75 3.67
C SER A 624 8.43 -7.69 4.58
N PHE A 625 9.17 -6.71 4.05
CA PHE A 625 9.87 -5.73 4.87
C PHE A 625 9.64 -4.28 4.42
N ASP A 626 9.89 -3.36 5.35
CA ASP A 626 9.99 -1.91 5.12
C ASP A 626 11.39 -1.46 5.53
N TYR A 627 12.00 -0.55 4.75
CA TYR A 627 13.24 0.07 5.22
C TYR A 627 13.02 0.82 6.55
N PRO A 628 13.98 0.72 7.48
CA PRO A 628 13.93 1.45 8.72
C PRO A 628 13.95 2.96 8.44
N LYS A 629 13.17 3.69 9.23
CA LYS A 629 12.95 5.13 9.01
C LYS A 629 13.84 6.00 9.88
N THR A 630 14.33 5.45 10.97
CA THR A 630 15.07 6.19 11.99
C THR A 630 16.53 5.79 11.92
N GLU A 631 17.43 6.71 12.28
CA GLU A 631 18.88 6.46 12.28
C GLU A 631 19.26 5.24 13.14
N GLN A 632 18.55 5.03 14.24
CA GLN A 632 18.78 3.89 15.11
C GLN A 632 18.32 2.58 14.50
N ASP A 633 17.12 2.55 13.92
CA ASP A 633 16.61 1.33 13.29
C ASP A 633 17.50 0.97 12.10
N ILE A 634 18.00 1.97 11.37
CA ILE A 634 18.98 1.79 10.29
C ILE A 634 20.22 1.04 10.79
N ARG A 635 20.84 1.50 11.89
CA ARG A 635 22.06 0.86 12.46
C ARG A 635 21.88 -0.59 12.91
N LYS A 636 20.65 -1.03 13.17
CA LYS A 636 20.37 -2.39 13.68
C LYS A 636 19.75 -3.31 12.64
N ASN A 637 19.40 -2.79 11.47
CA ASN A 637 18.60 -3.52 10.51
C ASN A 637 19.49 -4.21 9.49
N ALA A 638 19.50 -5.55 9.52
CA ALA A 638 20.26 -6.37 8.58
C ALA A 638 19.91 -6.11 7.10
N TRP A 639 18.71 -5.59 6.78
CA TRP A 639 18.38 -5.21 5.42
C TRP A 639 19.16 -4.01 4.92
N VAL A 640 19.56 -3.08 5.80
CA VAL A 640 20.37 -1.93 5.41
C VAL A 640 21.75 -2.39 4.99
N GLU A 641 22.41 -3.20 5.81
CA GLU A 641 23.73 -3.77 5.51
C GLU A 641 23.72 -4.54 4.18
N ARG A 642 22.72 -5.41 3.98
CA ARG A 642 22.56 -6.15 2.72
C ARG A 642 22.24 -5.24 1.53
N ALA A 643 21.44 -4.20 1.72
CA ALA A 643 21.15 -3.23 0.66
C ALA A 643 22.39 -2.43 0.27
N GLU A 644 23.24 -2.07 1.22
CA GLU A 644 24.51 -1.39 0.98
C GLU A 644 25.48 -2.28 0.21
N ALA A 645 25.65 -3.54 0.64
CA ALA A 645 26.47 -4.53 -0.08
C ALA A 645 25.99 -4.73 -1.53
N LEU A 646 24.68 -4.92 -1.75
CA LEU A 646 24.11 -5.04 -3.10
C LEU A 646 24.30 -3.76 -3.93
N LEU A 647 24.26 -2.60 -3.29
CA LEU A 647 24.39 -1.31 -3.98
C LEU A 647 25.83 -1.06 -4.45
N GLU A 648 26.85 -1.61 -3.76
CA GLU A 648 28.24 -1.61 -4.24
C GLU A 648 28.36 -2.32 -5.60
N ASP A 649 27.59 -3.39 -5.79
CA ASP A 649 27.44 -4.08 -7.07
C ASP A 649 26.43 -3.38 -8.01
N GLY A 650 25.83 -2.25 -7.64
CA GLY A 650 24.82 -1.55 -8.44
C GLY A 650 23.45 -2.24 -8.51
N ILE A 651 23.14 -3.14 -7.57
CA ILE A 651 21.87 -3.83 -7.43
C ILE A 651 21.03 -3.14 -6.36
N ARG A 652 19.77 -2.84 -6.66
CA ARG A 652 18.85 -2.17 -5.72
C ARG A 652 18.01 -3.19 -4.99
N LEU A 653 18.14 -3.24 -3.67
CA LEU A 653 17.18 -3.94 -2.81
C LEU A 653 15.97 -3.01 -2.57
N ILE A 654 14.77 -3.48 -2.89
CA ILE A 654 13.51 -2.74 -2.89
C ILE A 654 12.56 -3.36 -1.85
N ASP A 655 12.00 -2.52 -0.98
CA ASP A 655 11.05 -2.94 0.04
C ASP A 655 9.62 -3.11 -0.51
N ARG A 656 8.68 -3.54 0.34
CA ARG A 656 7.27 -3.77 -0.04
C ARG A 656 6.52 -2.53 -0.55
N ARG A 657 7.08 -1.34 -0.32
CA ARG A 657 6.52 -0.06 -0.78
C ARG A 657 7.09 0.35 -2.13
N GLY A 658 7.98 -0.44 -2.73
CA GLY A 658 8.66 -0.10 -3.97
C GLY A 658 9.82 0.87 -3.76
N LEU A 659 10.36 0.96 -2.54
CA LEU A 659 11.41 1.92 -2.18
C LEU A 659 12.75 1.19 -2.09
N HIS A 660 13.80 1.77 -2.68
CA HIS A 660 15.15 1.25 -2.52
C HIS A 660 15.92 2.00 -1.43
N TRP A 661 16.92 1.34 -0.86
CA TRP A 661 17.85 1.99 0.05
C TRP A 661 18.62 3.08 -0.69
N VAL A 662 18.61 4.28 -0.11
CA VAL A 662 19.50 5.35 -0.51
C VAL A 662 20.42 5.57 0.69
N PRO A 663 21.74 5.31 0.55
CA PRO A 663 22.68 5.61 1.61
C PRO A 663 22.46 7.04 2.06
N ARG A 664 22.11 7.20 3.34
CA ARG A 664 22.00 8.55 3.90
C ARG A 664 23.41 9.13 3.84
N LEU A 665 23.51 10.42 3.54
CA LEU A 665 24.77 11.15 3.68
C LEU A 665 25.31 10.83 5.08
N GLU A 666 26.29 9.94 5.15
CA GLU A 666 27.26 9.99 6.23
C GLU A 666 27.80 11.40 6.10
N LEU A 667 27.39 12.27 7.01
CA LEU A 667 27.81 13.67 7.05
C LEU A 667 29.32 13.65 7.29
N VAL A 668 29.99 13.53 6.15
CA VAL A 668 31.39 13.54 5.83
C VAL A 668 32.30 13.47 7.04
N THR A 669 32.35 12.29 7.68
CA THR A 669 33.47 11.99 8.58
C THR A 669 34.78 11.87 7.78
N ARG A 670 34.69 11.70 6.45
CA ARG A 670 35.82 11.73 5.49
C ARG A 670 36.40 13.12 5.19
N LEU A 671 35.77 14.23 5.59
CA LEU A 671 36.31 15.60 5.40
C LEU A 671 37.13 16.05 6.62
N ARG A 672 37.37 15.15 7.56
CA ARG A 672 38.23 15.34 8.74
C ARG A 672 39.36 14.31 8.83
N ARG A 673 39.65 13.58 7.75
CA ARG A 673 40.87 12.78 7.63
C ARG A 673 41.77 13.35 6.56
#